data_AF-A0A7C1K1M4-F1
#
_entry.id   AF-A0A7C1K1M4-F1
#
_cell.length_a   1.000
_cell.length_b   1.000
_cell.length_c   1.000
_cell.angle_alpha   90.00
_cell.angle_beta   90.00
_cell.angle_gamma   90.00
#
_symmetry.space_group_name_H-M   'P 1'
#
loop_
_entity.id
_entity.type
_entity.pdbx_description
1 polymer ?
#
loop_
_entity_poly.entity_id
_entity_poly.type
_entity_poly.pdbx_seq_one_letter_code
_entity_poly.pdbx_strand_id
1 'polypeptide(L)'
;MATARIGLLIAGCWLLSAMVLGAQPRQWNWEKLTLPPPYDRGFYLDIMFLPSNPQYGWACGFSGYVVRTTNGGTSWEGTTIPNADQLESIIFVNERVGYCSGTNNGNPNFGGIFKSTDGGRSWREITPIIPLNGVLQRAPLWGCYFLDENIGMVVGGGCEGLPQLFFRTTDGGNSWELFVAYEPQTGMSHVLMYDANGLCYASSSGRLWRSFDGGRSWQVFAITGPAYWQENLANKGSTFLLGTAGNTCTGGTGTIGDIRWSWDGGATWSRYQTGASIFGTFLVDDTSGWAAGWNRAVYRIARDRITGHETLTPYRCGLEPGSNFDDIWFVNDTLGYLVGDGIYRTTLRDLLEPLIVSNTGQLVVCDGQPITLSVVKGDRIRQPYTEYRWSTGEQTPTIAVSRAGTYWVEVRDPDACYGKAVPVVVQEAASPGVMVRALAPTPLCEGDTIRLEMILDSSRVQVAEYQWIGDTTRSTVRTVIAKAGTMGFRASVRGVNGCEALSNEVLLSVGQRPVPVVTLGKELIRRADGSYVLCPGDRVELRASDGFAAYQWNTGATTQTIVVDAAGTYTVTVRAPGQECEGRSAPIVIALGDTVKPEIRSASGFRFCEGDVITLRTERPYRQYRWSTGEQTPSITVSSSGDYWVEVTDEFNCTGRSAVVGVVVDPNPIEIVGRAGSLWWFDTTAAMAMRCDSLLVRNSSVVPIQIGSAVLARNIEFSVPLSQLPVIVPPGEERWVRVCFLPTVLGEQRDTLRLSDAANYCKRQLVVVGVCAANAYAASSSCNVGVRGETATFAHAGLVVVPPYPNPASDNVALVVHGAEPAAEVLALNGDRVRECRTMERMGQRITLGCDVADLPSGSYMLVVRNGSSVVIMPIIVAR
;
A
#
# COMPACT_ATOMS: atom_id res chain seq x y z
N MET A 1 64.03 -4.11 -35.48
CA MET A 1 64.36 -3.34 -34.26
C MET A 1 63.37 -2.18 -34.24
N ALA A 2 62.37 -2.08 -33.35
CA ALA A 2 62.34 -2.24 -31.88
C ALA A 2 63.24 -1.20 -31.18
N THR A 3 62.91 -0.50 -30.08
CA THR A 3 61.69 -0.39 -29.20
C THR A 3 61.95 0.74 -28.17
N ALA A 4 61.01 1.40 -27.47
CA ALA A 4 59.58 1.75 -27.68
C ALA A 4 59.06 2.58 -26.46
N ARG A 5 58.02 3.43 -26.63
CA ARG A 5 57.34 4.27 -25.59
C ARG A 5 58.21 5.47 -25.12
N ILE A 6 57.68 6.64 -24.71
CA ILE A 6 56.45 6.96 -23.96
C ILE A 6 55.77 8.20 -24.56
N GLY A 7 54.44 8.23 -24.57
CA GLY A 7 53.65 9.45 -24.77
C GLY A 7 52.93 9.83 -23.48
N LEU A 8 52.94 11.12 -23.14
CA LEU A 8 51.95 11.92 -22.38
C LEU A 8 52.62 13.26 -22.04
N LEU A 9 52.39 14.31 -22.83
CA LEU A 9 52.90 15.67 -22.54
C LEU A 9 52.05 16.79 -23.18
N ILE A 10 50.74 16.57 -23.33
CA ILE A 10 49.75 17.61 -23.68
C ILE A 10 48.49 17.43 -22.80
N ALA A 11 48.68 17.46 -21.48
CA ALA A 11 47.60 17.46 -20.47
C ALA A 11 48.14 17.98 -19.14
N GLY A 12 48.29 19.30 -19.00
CA GLY A 12 48.95 19.88 -17.82
C GLY A 12 49.00 21.41 -17.74
N CYS A 13 48.03 22.11 -18.35
CA CYS A 13 48.00 23.59 -18.35
C CYS A 13 46.69 24.20 -17.81
N TRP A 14 45.84 23.39 -17.16
CA TRP A 14 44.57 23.79 -16.55
C TRP A 14 44.41 23.14 -15.17
N LEU A 15 45.26 23.53 -14.21
CA LEU A 15 45.07 23.26 -12.77
C LEU A 15 46.17 23.96 -11.95
N LEU A 16 46.15 25.30 -11.92
CA LEU A 16 46.82 26.13 -10.89
C LEU A 16 46.32 27.58 -10.94
N SER A 17 45.00 27.76 -11.02
CA SER A 17 44.39 28.98 -10.50
C SER A 17 44.62 28.97 -9.00
N ALA A 18 45.61 29.73 -8.52
CA ALA A 18 45.90 29.82 -7.11
C ALA A 18 44.63 30.27 -6.37
N MET A 19 44.10 29.40 -5.50
CA MET A 19 43.10 29.81 -4.51
C MET A 19 43.78 30.77 -3.54
N VAL A 20 43.75 32.05 -3.88
CA VAL A 20 43.80 33.10 -2.87
C VAL A 20 42.59 32.85 -1.99
N LEU A 21 42.83 32.36 -0.78
CA LEU A 21 41.85 32.27 0.29
C LEU A 21 41.50 33.69 0.74
N GLY A 22 40.80 34.42 -0.12
CA GLY A 22 40.11 35.64 0.26
C GLY A 22 39.09 35.29 1.34
N ALA A 23 39.04 36.11 2.39
CA ALA A 23 37.99 35.97 3.39
C ALA A 23 36.64 36.04 2.68
N GLN A 24 35.76 35.07 2.94
CA GLN A 24 34.41 35.08 2.39
C GLN A 24 33.73 36.41 2.74
N PRO A 25 32.95 37.00 1.82
CA PRO A 25 32.22 38.23 2.14
C PRO A 25 31.30 37.98 3.33
N ARG A 26 31.29 38.93 4.25
CA ARG A 26 30.47 38.90 5.47
C ARG A 26 29.47 40.02 5.50
N GLN A 27 28.35 39.76 6.14
CA GLN A 27 27.29 40.71 6.44
C GLN A 27 27.11 40.89 7.94
N TRP A 28 26.40 41.94 8.29
CA TRP A 28 25.93 42.20 9.64
C TRP A 28 24.95 41.12 10.10
N ASN A 29 25.08 40.71 11.35
CA ASN A 29 24.24 39.74 12.00
C ASN A 29 24.03 40.14 13.47
N TRP A 30 22.86 39.88 14.02
CA TRP A 30 22.60 39.98 15.45
C TRP A 30 22.79 38.61 16.12
N GLU A 31 23.50 38.57 17.23
CA GLU A 31 23.69 37.36 18.05
C GLU A 31 23.05 37.60 19.42
N LYS A 32 22.17 36.68 19.85
CA LYS A 32 21.54 36.72 21.17
C LYS A 32 22.57 36.36 22.25
N LEU A 33 22.78 37.25 23.20
CA LEU A 33 23.70 37.04 24.32
C LEU A 33 23.08 36.12 25.37
N THR A 34 23.91 35.35 26.06
CA THR A 34 23.48 34.50 27.17
C THR A 34 23.51 35.29 28.48
N LEU A 35 22.36 35.29 29.17
CA LEU A 35 22.16 35.92 30.48
C LEU A 35 22.00 34.82 31.56
N PRO A 36 22.38 35.06 32.83
CA PRO A 36 22.15 34.12 33.91
C PRO A 36 20.66 34.08 34.32
N PRO A 37 20.07 32.92 34.65
CA PRO A 37 18.72 32.86 35.21
C PRO A 37 18.59 33.62 36.55
N PRO A 38 17.44 34.25 36.85
CA PRO A 38 16.19 34.29 36.07
C PRO A 38 16.17 35.37 34.97
N TYR A 39 17.28 36.06 34.75
CA TYR A 39 17.41 37.19 33.83
C TYR A 39 17.45 36.76 32.34
N ASP A 40 17.59 35.46 32.07
CA ASP A 40 17.51 34.82 30.74
C ASP A 40 16.17 34.97 30.03
N ARG A 41 15.12 35.32 30.78
CA ARG A 41 13.73 35.50 30.29
C ARG A 41 13.18 36.90 30.53
N GLY A 42 14.05 37.85 30.90
CA GLY A 42 13.67 39.24 31.06
C GLY A 42 13.32 39.88 29.72
N PHE A 43 12.32 40.77 29.73
CA PHE A 43 12.10 41.72 28.65
C PHE A 43 12.66 43.08 29.09
N TYR A 44 13.63 43.58 28.32
CA TYR A 44 14.48 44.73 28.66
C TYR A 44 14.08 45.95 27.84
N LEU A 45 13.91 47.10 28.51
CA LEU A 45 13.32 48.33 27.99
C LEU A 45 14.36 49.39 27.63
N ASP A 46 15.48 49.46 28.35
CA ASP A 46 16.58 50.39 28.05
C ASP A 46 17.94 49.68 28.19
N ILE A 47 18.93 50.13 27.40
CA ILE A 47 20.32 49.65 27.43
C ILE A 47 21.31 50.78 27.17
N MET A 48 22.36 50.84 27.98
CA MET A 48 23.47 51.75 27.74
C MET A 48 24.83 51.14 28.03
N PHE A 49 25.84 51.57 27.28
CA PHE A 49 27.25 51.30 27.56
C PHE A 49 27.95 52.61 27.88
N LEU A 50 28.77 52.62 28.94
CA LEU A 50 29.43 53.82 29.43
C LEU A 50 30.38 54.38 28.35
N PRO A 51 30.15 55.59 27.80
CA PRO A 51 30.97 56.10 26.70
C PRO A 51 32.46 56.24 27.03
N SER A 52 32.78 56.51 28.31
CA SER A 52 34.16 56.61 28.81
C SER A 52 34.82 55.24 29.08
N ASN A 53 34.06 54.17 29.25
CA ASN A 53 34.59 52.80 29.32
C ASN A 53 33.57 51.76 28.79
N PRO A 54 33.54 51.51 27.46
CA PRO A 54 32.58 50.59 26.84
C PRO A 54 32.73 49.10 27.20
N GLN A 55 33.62 48.73 28.13
CA GLN A 55 33.55 47.42 28.77
C GLN A 55 32.37 47.31 29.73
N TYR A 56 31.92 48.44 30.28
CA TYR A 56 30.80 48.52 31.21
C TYR A 56 29.51 48.88 30.46
N GLY A 57 28.46 48.12 30.73
CA GLY A 57 27.12 48.36 30.20
C GLY A 57 26.05 47.78 31.09
N TRP A 58 24.85 48.32 31.00
CA TRP A 58 23.69 47.94 31.80
C TRP A 58 22.43 47.95 30.95
N ALA A 59 21.48 47.09 31.29
CA ALA A 59 20.12 47.12 30.75
C ALA A 59 19.11 46.94 31.89
N CYS A 60 17.95 47.57 31.78
CA CYS A 60 16.84 47.42 32.72
C CYS A 60 15.56 46.98 32.02
N GLY A 61 14.54 46.57 32.78
CA GLY A 61 13.23 46.29 32.20
C GLY A 61 12.20 45.79 33.18
N PHE A 62 11.30 44.92 32.70
CA PHE A 62 10.20 44.39 33.50
C PHE A 62 10.68 43.54 34.69
N SER A 63 9.80 43.36 35.68
CA SER A 63 10.06 42.67 36.95
C SER A 63 11.17 43.30 37.80
N GLY A 64 11.49 44.58 37.58
CA GLY A 64 12.59 45.27 38.25
C GLY A 64 13.97 44.73 37.92
N TYR A 65 14.11 44.01 36.79
CA TYR A 65 15.38 43.41 36.40
C TYR A 65 16.36 44.48 35.93
N VAL A 66 17.57 44.43 36.48
CA VAL A 66 18.73 45.18 36.01
C VAL A 66 19.87 44.20 35.79
N VAL A 67 20.41 44.15 34.58
CA VAL A 67 21.60 43.37 34.25
C VAL A 67 22.76 44.28 33.89
N ARG A 68 23.97 43.81 34.18
CA ARG A 68 25.22 44.55 33.99
C ARG A 68 26.31 43.68 33.39
N THR A 69 27.20 44.28 32.61
CA THR A 69 28.42 43.68 32.11
C THR A 69 29.63 44.55 32.46
N THR A 70 30.81 43.94 32.54
CA THR A 70 32.10 44.61 32.78
C THR A 70 33.18 44.16 31.79
N ASN A 71 32.78 43.45 30.73
CA ASN A 71 33.65 42.89 29.70
C ASN A 71 33.01 42.99 28.30
N GLY A 72 32.30 44.09 28.00
CA GLY A 72 31.75 44.35 26.67
C GLY A 72 30.66 43.34 26.26
N GLY A 73 29.80 42.95 27.21
CA GLY A 73 28.68 42.04 26.99
C GLY A 73 29.06 40.56 26.83
N THR A 74 30.32 40.17 27.03
CA THR A 74 30.75 38.77 26.97
C THR A 74 30.15 37.93 28.11
N SER A 75 29.95 38.52 29.28
CA SER A 75 29.16 37.93 30.37
C SER A 75 28.38 39.00 31.12
N TRP A 76 27.26 38.58 31.74
CA TRP A 76 26.35 39.46 32.46
C TRP A 76 26.08 38.96 33.88
N GLU A 77 25.91 39.90 34.80
CA GLU A 77 25.42 39.71 36.17
C GLU A 77 24.06 40.41 36.30
N GLY A 78 23.16 39.92 37.17
CA GLY A 78 21.83 40.52 37.34
C GLY A 78 21.49 40.84 38.80
N THR A 79 20.64 41.85 38.97
CA THR A 79 20.04 42.30 40.24
C THR A 79 18.57 42.62 40.00
N THR A 80 17.73 42.48 41.03
CA THR A 80 16.31 42.85 40.98
C THR A 80 16.03 43.99 41.95
N ILE A 81 15.47 45.09 41.46
CA ILE A 81 14.98 46.20 42.28
C ILE A 81 13.55 45.85 42.77
N PRO A 82 13.28 45.79 44.08
CA PRO A 82 11.94 45.50 44.59
C PRO A 82 10.98 46.66 44.32
N ASN A 83 9.70 46.36 44.06
CA ASN A 83 8.63 47.33 43.79
C ASN A 83 8.85 48.20 42.55
N ALA A 84 9.61 47.70 41.56
CA ALA A 84 9.99 48.43 40.35
C ALA A 84 9.59 47.63 39.09
N ASP A 85 8.33 47.22 39.00
CA ASP A 85 7.84 46.23 38.02
C ASP A 85 8.13 46.55 36.55
N GLN A 86 8.38 47.82 36.20
CA GLN A 86 8.64 48.31 34.85
C GLN A 86 9.70 49.41 34.89
N LEU A 87 10.97 49.07 34.63
CA LEU A 87 12.11 50.00 34.60
C LEU A 87 12.39 50.44 33.16
N GLU A 88 12.09 51.70 32.87
CA GLU A 88 11.99 52.32 31.54
C GLU A 88 13.28 53.00 31.08
N SER A 89 14.16 53.35 31.99
CA SER A 89 15.39 54.07 31.65
C SER A 89 16.52 53.77 32.63
N ILE A 90 17.75 53.63 32.12
CA ILE A 90 18.95 53.36 32.88
C ILE A 90 20.13 54.19 32.37
N ILE A 91 20.79 54.91 33.27
CA ILE A 91 21.96 55.72 32.93
C ILE A 91 23.05 55.62 34.00
N PHE A 92 24.27 55.30 33.57
CA PHE A 92 25.46 55.33 34.43
C PHE A 92 26.38 56.46 34.01
N VAL A 93 26.74 57.31 34.98
CA VAL A 93 27.66 58.45 34.78
C VAL A 93 29.12 58.06 34.98
N ASN A 94 29.35 56.93 35.66
CA ASN A 94 30.66 56.28 35.79
C ASN A 94 30.44 54.78 36.14
N GLU A 95 31.53 54.03 36.34
CA GLU A 95 31.50 52.58 36.60
C GLU A 95 30.74 52.16 37.90
N ARG A 96 30.38 53.11 38.76
CA ARG A 96 29.75 52.86 40.07
C ARG A 96 28.39 53.54 40.25
N VAL A 97 28.30 54.82 39.89
CA VAL A 97 27.10 55.64 40.10
C VAL A 97 26.23 55.59 38.86
N GLY A 98 24.98 55.18 39.08
CA GLY A 98 23.97 55.11 38.04
C GLY A 98 22.57 55.21 38.59
N TYR A 99 21.64 55.45 37.69
CA TYR A 99 20.26 55.78 37.96
C TYR A 99 19.36 54.93 37.08
N CYS A 100 18.19 54.59 37.59
CA CYS A 100 17.20 53.85 36.85
C CYS A 100 15.80 54.35 37.23
N SER A 101 14.96 54.68 36.25
CA SER A 101 13.60 55.16 36.48
C SER A 101 12.58 54.30 35.74
N GLY A 102 11.33 54.38 36.17
CA GLY A 102 10.26 53.66 35.51
C GLY A 102 8.89 53.85 36.14
N THR A 103 7.89 53.46 35.37
CA THR A 103 6.48 53.68 35.72
C THR A 103 5.99 52.69 36.76
N ASN A 104 4.83 53.01 37.33
CA ASN A 104 4.20 52.21 38.38
C ASN A 104 3.21 51.16 37.84
N ASN A 105 3.02 51.13 36.52
CA ASN A 105 2.08 50.27 35.78
C ASN A 105 0.67 50.19 36.43
N GLY A 106 0.18 51.34 36.92
CA GLY A 106 -1.13 51.47 37.58
C GLY A 106 -1.16 51.11 39.07
N ASN A 107 -0.08 50.58 39.66
CA ASN A 107 0.02 50.35 41.10
C ASN A 107 0.70 51.54 41.80
N PRO A 108 0.00 52.37 42.59
CA PRO A 108 0.57 53.59 43.18
C PRO A 108 1.73 53.38 44.17
N ASN A 109 2.00 52.13 44.57
CA ASN A 109 3.12 51.80 45.46
C ASN A 109 4.42 51.44 44.72
N PHE A 110 4.37 51.25 43.40
CA PHE A 110 5.49 50.77 42.59
C PHE A 110 6.09 51.90 41.73
N GLY A 111 7.21 51.61 41.05
CA GLY A 111 7.89 52.56 40.17
C GLY A 111 8.57 53.72 40.92
N GLY A 112 9.20 54.62 40.15
CA GLY A 112 9.91 55.79 40.68
C GLY A 112 11.28 56.00 40.03
N ILE A 113 12.24 56.48 40.84
CA ILE A 113 13.64 56.68 40.45
C ILE A 113 14.55 56.08 41.53
N PHE A 114 15.55 55.31 41.10
CA PHE A 114 16.45 54.52 41.94
C PHE A 114 17.91 54.89 41.63
N LYS A 115 18.78 54.86 42.65
CA LYS A 115 20.22 55.18 42.55
C LYS A 115 21.08 54.01 43.02
N SER A 116 22.08 53.65 42.20
CA SER A 116 23.19 52.75 42.53
C SER A 116 24.44 53.56 42.90
N THR A 117 25.29 53.01 43.76
CA THR A 117 26.65 53.53 44.03
C THR A 117 27.75 52.44 43.97
N ASP A 118 27.40 51.22 43.56
CA ASP A 118 28.28 50.04 43.54
C ASP A 118 28.39 49.34 42.16
N GLY A 119 27.94 50.04 41.11
CA GLY A 119 27.96 49.58 39.72
C GLY A 119 26.72 48.77 39.33
N GLY A 120 25.58 48.99 39.99
CA GLY A 120 24.29 48.38 39.68
C GLY A 120 23.99 47.10 40.45
N ARG A 121 24.77 46.76 41.49
CA ARG A 121 24.58 45.55 42.32
C ARG A 121 23.58 45.78 43.45
N SER A 122 23.41 47.02 43.90
CA SER A 122 22.36 47.41 44.82
C SER A 122 21.81 48.80 44.48
N TRP A 123 20.55 49.02 44.84
CA TRP A 123 19.77 50.18 44.42
C TRP A 123 18.98 50.75 45.60
N ARG A 124 18.97 52.08 45.71
CA ARG A 124 18.22 52.83 46.72
C ARG A 124 17.18 53.71 46.03
N GLU A 125 15.94 53.67 46.49
CA GLU A 125 14.89 54.57 46.00
C GLU A 125 15.18 56.03 46.39
N ILE A 126 14.92 56.96 45.46
CA ILE A 126 15.07 58.42 45.62
C ILE A 126 13.89 59.20 45.00
N THR A 127 12.71 58.55 44.92
CA THR A 127 11.51 59.06 44.24
C THR A 127 10.97 60.35 44.87
N PRO A 128 10.72 61.42 44.08
CA PRO A 128 10.04 62.61 44.58
C PRO A 128 8.57 62.30 44.96
N ILE A 129 8.15 62.81 46.12
CA ILE A 129 6.76 62.80 46.58
C ILE A 129 6.14 64.16 46.26
N ILE A 130 5.01 64.16 45.56
CA ILE A 130 4.33 65.41 45.13
C ILE A 130 2.83 65.36 45.39
N PRO A 131 2.17 66.52 45.58
CA PRO A 131 0.72 66.61 45.61
C PRO A 131 0.16 66.54 44.18
N LEU A 132 -0.49 65.42 43.83
CA LEU A 132 -1.23 65.23 42.58
C LEU A 132 -2.72 65.10 42.91
N ASN A 133 -3.56 65.91 42.26
CA ASN A 133 -5.02 65.94 42.48
C ASN A 133 -5.42 66.09 43.97
N GLY A 134 -4.59 66.76 44.78
CA GLY A 134 -4.82 66.96 46.21
C GLY A 134 -4.31 65.84 47.14
N VAL A 135 -3.70 64.78 46.59
CA VAL A 135 -3.14 63.65 47.35
C VAL A 135 -1.61 63.64 47.23
N LEU A 136 -0.90 63.46 48.35
CA LEU A 136 0.55 63.22 48.33
C LEU A 136 0.83 61.79 47.87
N GLN A 137 1.53 61.64 46.75
CA GLN A 137 1.90 60.34 46.18
C GLN A 137 3.26 60.40 45.47
N ARG A 138 3.79 59.22 45.11
CA ARG A 138 4.96 59.11 44.23
C ARG A 138 4.64 59.73 42.87
N ALA A 139 5.59 60.45 42.29
CA ALA A 139 5.45 60.93 40.92
C ALA A 139 5.41 59.74 39.93
N PRO A 140 4.53 59.75 38.91
CA PRO A 140 4.62 58.82 37.80
C PRO A 140 5.77 59.26 36.88
N LEU A 141 6.82 58.44 36.79
CA LEU A 141 8.07 58.74 36.07
C LEU A 141 8.28 57.76 34.92
N TRP A 142 8.99 58.19 33.88
CA TRP A 142 9.39 57.41 32.72
C TRP A 142 10.91 57.48 32.57
N GLY A 143 11.43 58.30 31.65
CA GLY A 143 12.86 58.45 31.38
C GLY A 143 13.62 59.36 32.35
N CYS A 144 14.91 59.07 32.52
CA CYS A 144 15.85 59.89 33.29
C CYS A 144 17.13 60.17 32.52
N TYR A 145 17.83 61.25 32.88
CA TYR A 145 19.15 61.56 32.33
C TYR A 145 19.99 62.30 33.36
N PHE A 146 21.23 61.89 33.55
CA PHE A 146 22.18 62.48 34.50
C PHE A 146 23.47 62.85 33.79
N LEU A 147 23.94 64.08 34.03
CA LEU A 147 25.24 64.56 33.55
C LEU A 147 26.37 64.03 34.43
N ASP A 148 26.14 63.98 35.73
CA ASP A 148 27.08 63.53 36.74
C ASP A 148 26.35 62.92 37.96
N GLU A 149 27.10 62.63 39.03
CA GLU A 149 26.57 62.00 40.24
C GLU A 149 25.63 62.88 41.10
N ASN A 150 25.53 64.16 40.76
CA ASN A 150 24.75 65.19 41.45
C ASN A 150 23.67 65.84 40.56
N ILE A 151 23.95 66.07 39.28
CA ILE A 151 23.09 66.83 38.37
C ILE A 151 22.39 65.91 37.38
N GLY A 152 21.05 65.97 37.38
CA GLY A 152 20.23 65.22 36.43
C GLY A 152 18.75 65.56 36.49
N MET A 153 17.99 64.85 35.67
CA MET A 153 16.58 65.09 35.40
C MET A 153 15.79 63.79 35.28
N VAL A 154 14.50 63.84 35.63
CA VAL A 154 13.53 62.76 35.39
C VAL A 154 12.22 63.38 34.92
N VAL A 155 11.56 62.75 33.95
CA VAL A 155 10.29 63.23 33.39
C VAL A 155 9.15 62.24 33.57
N GLY A 156 7.92 62.72 33.51
CA GLY A 156 6.74 61.86 33.58
C GLY A 156 5.39 62.57 33.49
N GLY A 157 4.29 61.83 33.62
CA GLY A 157 2.93 62.35 33.48
C GLY A 157 2.54 62.71 32.04
N GLY A 158 1.56 63.60 31.87
CA GLY A 158 1.12 64.17 30.59
C GLY A 158 -0.03 63.47 29.85
N CYS A 159 -0.45 62.29 30.32
CA CYS A 159 -1.59 61.53 29.81
C CYS A 159 -2.72 61.39 30.83
N GLU A 160 -3.90 60.96 30.37
CA GLU A 160 -5.04 60.62 31.25
C GLU A 160 -5.48 61.75 32.19
N GLY A 161 -5.24 63.01 31.78
CA GLY A 161 -5.53 64.21 32.56
C GLY A 161 -4.39 64.67 33.49
N LEU A 162 -3.28 63.93 33.56
CA LEU A 162 -2.08 64.35 34.29
C LEU A 162 -1.31 65.44 33.51
N PRO A 163 -0.70 66.43 34.20
CA PRO A 163 0.23 67.37 33.59
C PRO A 163 1.57 66.71 33.26
N GLN A 164 2.37 67.33 32.40
CA GLN A 164 3.77 66.97 32.19
C GLN A 164 4.61 67.45 33.37
N LEU A 165 5.42 66.55 33.92
CA LEU A 165 6.27 66.76 35.09
C LEU A 165 7.73 66.71 34.67
N PHE A 166 8.49 67.74 35.04
CA PHE A 166 9.93 67.85 34.79
C PHE A 166 10.64 68.04 36.13
N PHE A 167 11.28 66.97 36.62
CA PHE A 167 12.06 67.01 37.84
C PHE A 167 13.54 67.24 37.53
N ARG A 168 14.19 68.08 38.34
CA ARG A 168 15.62 68.40 38.25
C ARG A 168 16.26 68.26 39.62
N THR A 169 17.45 67.68 39.71
CA THR A 169 18.25 67.61 40.94
C THR A 169 19.64 68.18 40.71
N THR A 170 20.25 68.69 41.78
CA THR A 170 21.66 69.13 41.83
C THR A 170 22.42 68.56 43.02
N ASP A 171 21.83 67.63 43.76
CA ASP A 171 22.41 66.96 44.93
C ASP A 171 22.33 65.43 44.82
N GLY A 172 22.12 64.93 43.60
CA GLY A 172 22.12 63.50 43.28
C GLY A 172 20.84 62.78 43.69
N GLY A 173 19.72 63.50 43.76
CA GLY A 173 18.38 62.98 44.07
C GLY A 173 18.02 62.99 45.56
N ASN A 174 18.69 63.79 46.38
CA ASN A 174 18.27 64.05 47.76
C ASN A 174 17.17 65.13 47.82
N SER A 175 17.16 66.06 46.86
CA SER A 175 16.10 67.05 46.63
C SER A 175 15.83 67.24 45.13
N TRP A 176 14.63 67.75 44.82
CA TRP A 176 14.11 67.90 43.46
C TRP A 176 13.42 69.25 43.27
N GLU A 177 13.85 70.02 42.27
CA GLU A 177 13.12 71.14 41.68
C GLU A 177 12.09 70.57 40.69
N LEU A 178 10.87 71.12 40.65
CA LEU A 178 9.79 70.67 39.75
C LEU A 178 9.29 71.82 38.87
N PHE A 179 9.31 71.61 37.56
CA PHE A 179 8.55 72.39 36.58
C PHE A 179 7.35 71.56 36.08
N VAL A 180 6.19 72.21 35.93
CA VAL A 180 4.93 71.58 35.51
C VAL A 180 4.39 72.28 34.27
N ALA A 181 4.04 71.52 33.24
CA ALA A 181 3.35 72.01 32.05
C ALA A 181 2.06 71.23 31.80
N TYR A 182 1.20 71.75 30.93
CA TYR A 182 -0.01 71.06 30.50
C TYR A 182 -0.21 71.17 28.99
N GLU A 183 0.09 70.09 28.29
CA GLU A 183 -0.15 69.88 26.87
C GLU A 183 -1.08 68.65 26.71
N PRO A 184 -2.32 68.81 26.20
CA PRO A 184 -3.34 67.78 26.28
C PRO A 184 -2.96 66.45 25.59
N GLN A 185 -3.10 65.35 26.34
CA GLN A 185 -2.87 63.98 25.85
C GLN A 185 -1.48 63.79 25.23
N THR A 186 -0.43 64.16 25.99
CA THR A 186 0.97 63.90 25.60
C THR A 186 1.77 63.36 26.76
N GLY A 187 1.91 62.05 26.83
CA GLY A 187 2.69 61.37 27.86
C GLY A 187 4.16 61.70 27.68
N MET A 188 4.81 62.14 28.76
CA MET A 188 6.27 62.30 28.82
C MET A 188 6.93 60.93 28.78
N SER A 189 8.05 60.83 28.07
CA SER A 189 8.75 59.56 27.86
C SER A 189 10.25 59.68 28.15
N HIS A 190 10.98 60.52 27.42
CA HIS A 190 12.43 60.61 27.48
C HIS A 190 12.93 62.06 27.63
N VAL A 191 14.14 62.22 28.17
CA VAL A 191 14.78 63.50 28.45
C VAL A 191 16.28 63.40 28.16
N LEU A 192 16.86 64.47 27.62
CA LEU A 192 18.29 64.61 27.34
C LEU A 192 18.79 65.91 27.97
N MET A 193 19.91 65.84 28.68
CA MET A 193 20.56 66.99 29.30
C MET A 193 21.97 67.17 28.69
N TYR A 194 22.31 68.35 28.19
CA TYR A 194 23.65 68.64 27.66
C TYR A 194 24.47 69.58 28.54
N ASP A 195 23.80 70.45 29.30
CA ASP A 195 24.44 71.43 30.18
C ASP A 195 23.59 71.60 31.44
N ALA A 196 24.24 71.53 32.61
CA ALA A 196 23.67 71.70 33.93
C ALA A 196 22.84 72.98 34.10
N ASN A 197 23.12 74.03 33.31
CA ASN A 197 22.41 75.31 33.30
C ASN A 197 22.02 75.77 31.88
N GLY A 198 22.06 74.89 30.88
CA GLY A 198 21.87 75.24 29.48
C GLY A 198 20.86 74.35 28.75
N LEU A 199 21.27 73.80 27.60
CA LEU A 199 20.38 73.10 26.68
C LEU A 199 19.92 71.74 27.22
N CYS A 200 18.61 71.53 27.26
CA CYS A 200 17.98 70.23 27.50
C CYS A 200 16.86 70.01 26.49
N TYR A 201 16.56 68.74 26.17
CA TYR A 201 15.42 68.32 25.36
C TYR A 201 14.60 67.28 26.09
N ALA A 202 13.31 67.18 25.77
CA ALA A 202 12.46 66.07 26.21
C ALA A 202 11.38 65.76 25.18
N SER A 203 10.87 64.55 25.19
CA SER A 203 9.76 64.10 24.34
C SER A 203 8.49 63.90 25.16
N SER A 204 7.37 64.29 24.56
CA SER A 204 6.06 63.74 24.88
C SER A 204 5.32 63.37 23.59
N SER A 205 4.20 62.64 23.66
CA SER A 205 3.51 62.09 22.49
C SER A 205 3.28 63.12 21.35
N GLY A 206 4.11 63.07 20.31
CA GLY A 206 4.07 63.97 19.14
C GLY A 206 4.70 65.35 19.32
N ARG A 207 5.32 65.66 20.47
CA ARG A 207 5.86 66.99 20.84
C ARG A 207 7.31 66.86 21.32
N LEU A 208 8.14 67.81 20.90
CA LEU A 208 9.47 68.01 21.50
C LEU A 208 9.51 69.29 22.31
N TRP A 209 10.06 69.16 23.51
CA TRP A 209 10.28 70.20 24.49
C TRP A 209 11.76 70.59 24.50
N ARG A 210 12.03 71.86 24.82
CA ARG A 210 13.38 72.39 24.98
C ARG A 210 13.46 73.32 26.18
N SER A 211 14.57 73.22 26.90
CA SER A 211 15.01 74.17 27.92
C SER A 211 16.33 74.82 27.51
N PHE A 212 16.59 76.03 28.01
CA PHE A 212 17.85 76.75 27.87
C PHE A 212 18.48 77.14 29.22
N ASP A 213 17.89 76.71 30.34
CA ASP A 213 18.27 77.07 31.70
C ASP A 213 18.59 75.85 32.59
N GLY A 214 18.96 74.74 31.96
CA GLY A 214 19.27 73.47 32.62
C GLY A 214 18.03 72.72 33.12
N GLY A 215 16.88 72.96 32.50
CA GLY A 215 15.63 72.25 32.80
C GLY A 215 14.74 72.90 33.86
N ARG A 216 14.97 74.16 34.21
CA ARG A 216 14.15 74.93 35.18
C ARG A 216 12.90 75.51 34.54
N SER A 217 12.93 75.81 33.25
CA SER A 217 11.77 76.14 32.42
C SER A 217 11.79 75.40 31.09
N TRP A 218 10.60 75.09 30.57
CA TRP A 218 10.42 74.29 29.35
C TRP A 218 9.35 74.87 28.44
N GLN A 219 9.53 74.68 27.12
CA GLN A 219 8.57 75.03 26.08
C GLN A 219 8.55 73.96 24.99
N VAL A 220 7.38 73.68 24.41
CA VAL A 220 7.27 72.92 23.15
C VAL A 220 7.89 73.77 22.04
N PHE A 221 8.83 73.20 21.28
CA PHE A 221 9.46 73.90 20.14
C PHE A 221 9.22 73.23 18.79
N ALA A 222 8.78 71.97 18.77
CA ALA A 222 8.42 71.26 17.55
C ALA A 222 7.23 70.30 17.78
N ILE A 223 6.35 70.23 16.79
CA ILE A 223 5.30 69.21 16.68
C ILE A 223 5.78 68.20 15.63
N THR A 224 5.96 66.95 16.04
CA THR A 224 6.58 65.91 15.22
C THR A 224 5.55 64.97 14.60
N GLY A 225 4.26 65.22 14.82
CA GLY A 225 3.13 64.52 14.20
C GLY A 225 1.98 64.29 15.18
N PRO A 226 1.13 63.26 14.96
CA PRO A 226 0.05 62.90 15.87
C PRO A 226 0.54 62.56 17.28
N ALA A 227 -0.37 62.66 18.25
CA ALA A 227 -0.17 62.42 19.69
C ALA A 227 0.05 60.94 20.06
N TYR A 228 0.83 60.21 19.27
CA TYR A 228 1.18 58.82 19.51
C TYR A 228 2.39 58.75 20.43
N TRP A 229 2.48 57.70 21.26
CA TRP A 229 3.60 57.46 22.16
C TRP A 229 4.92 57.53 21.40
N GLN A 230 5.85 58.31 21.96
CA GLN A 230 7.17 58.58 21.41
C GLN A 230 8.15 58.21 22.48
N GLU A 231 8.54 56.94 22.55
CA GLU A 231 9.23 56.43 23.72
C GLU A 231 10.64 57.00 23.84
N ASN A 232 11.49 56.73 22.85
CA ASN A 232 12.84 57.25 22.82
C ASN A 232 12.96 58.56 21.99
N LEU A 233 13.90 59.40 22.44
CA LEU A 233 14.35 60.62 21.79
C LEU A 233 15.87 60.56 21.64
N ALA A 234 16.35 60.36 20.42
CA ALA A 234 17.76 60.54 20.09
C ALA A 234 18.01 61.92 19.46
N ASN A 235 19.04 62.62 19.93
CA ASN A 235 19.52 63.86 19.33
C ASN A 235 21.06 63.84 19.20
N LYS A 236 21.58 64.40 18.10
CA LYS A 236 23.02 64.61 17.90
C LYS A 236 23.25 65.81 16.98
N GLY A 237 23.73 66.91 17.54
CA GLY A 237 23.79 68.19 16.83
C GLY A 237 22.39 68.65 16.38
N SER A 238 22.26 69.01 15.11
CA SER A 238 20.97 69.39 14.50
C SER A 238 20.04 68.21 14.20
N THR A 239 20.47 66.97 14.45
CA THR A 239 19.73 65.78 14.03
C THR A 239 18.88 65.22 15.18
N PHE A 240 17.63 64.88 14.87
CA PHE A 240 16.71 64.20 15.76
C PHE A 240 16.21 62.90 15.10
N LEU A 241 16.05 61.85 15.90
CA LEU A 241 15.48 60.57 15.50
C LEU A 241 14.54 60.09 16.61
N LEU A 242 13.31 59.71 16.23
CA LEU A 242 12.21 59.34 17.13
C LEU A 242 11.56 58.04 16.67
N GLY A 243 11.27 57.15 17.61
CA GLY A 243 10.37 56.01 17.44
C GLY A 243 8.95 56.40 17.86
N THR A 244 7.92 55.84 17.22
CA THR A 244 6.55 55.92 17.74
C THR A 244 5.87 54.55 17.80
N ALA A 245 5.07 54.35 18.86
CA ALA A 245 4.35 53.13 19.13
C ALA A 245 2.85 53.38 19.40
N GLY A 246 2.00 52.51 18.84
CA GLY A 246 0.55 52.60 19.01
C GLY A 246 -0.08 53.86 18.39
N ASN A 247 -1.25 54.23 18.91
CA ASN A 247 -2.07 55.35 18.43
C ASN A 247 -2.65 56.23 19.56
N THR A 248 -2.19 56.02 20.79
CA THR A 248 -2.58 56.72 22.03
C THR A 248 -1.39 57.48 22.61
N CYS A 249 -1.64 58.32 23.61
CA CYS A 249 -0.56 59.06 24.27
C CYS A 249 0.23 58.22 25.30
N THR A 250 -0.27 57.06 25.73
CA THR A 250 0.36 56.13 26.70
C THR A 250 0.97 54.89 26.06
N GLY A 251 0.90 54.77 24.73
CA GLY A 251 1.34 53.59 23.99
C GLY A 251 0.26 52.51 23.92
N GLY A 252 0.55 51.44 23.19
CA GLY A 252 -0.38 50.35 23.00
C GLY A 252 0.24 49.15 22.29
N THR A 253 -0.32 47.98 22.54
CA THR A 253 0.13 46.72 21.93
C THR A 253 -0.32 46.65 20.47
N GLY A 254 0.60 46.53 19.51
CA GLY A 254 0.18 46.41 18.10
C GLY A 254 1.22 46.63 17.01
N THR A 255 0.72 46.67 15.78
CA THR A 255 1.45 46.82 14.51
C THR A 255 1.41 48.26 13.97
N ILE A 256 1.25 49.24 14.85
CA ILE A 256 1.11 50.65 14.48
C ILE A 256 2.29 51.41 15.05
N GLY A 257 3.11 51.97 14.16
CA GLY A 257 4.27 52.75 14.52
C GLY A 257 4.93 53.36 13.29
N ASP A 258 5.88 54.24 13.53
CA ASP A 258 6.67 54.91 12.51
C ASP A 258 8.00 55.39 13.09
N ILE A 259 8.94 55.67 12.19
CA ILE A 259 10.22 56.30 12.48
C ILE A 259 10.14 57.73 11.96
N ARG A 260 10.53 58.72 12.76
CA ARG A 260 10.57 60.14 12.36
C ARG A 260 11.96 60.70 12.55
N TRP A 261 12.43 61.50 11.60
CA TRP A 261 13.73 62.15 11.70
C TRP A 261 13.71 63.57 11.17
N SER A 262 14.65 64.36 11.68
CA SER A 262 14.94 65.71 11.22
C SER A 262 16.46 65.88 11.20
N TRP A 263 17.00 66.56 10.18
CA TRP A 263 18.43 66.87 10.06
C TRP A 263 18.73 68.37 10.25
N ASP A 264 17.72 69.19 10.52
CA ASP A 264 17.78 70.66 10.45
C ASP A 264 17.36 71.35 11.76
N GLY A 265 17.48 70.65 12.88
CA GLY A 265 17.17 71.15 14.22
C GLY A 265 15.71 70.98 14.62
N GLY A 266 14.96 70.12 13.92
CA GLY A 266 13.52 69.90 14.15
C GLY A 266 12.61 70.84 13.34
N ALA A 267 13.16 71.55 12.34
CA ALA A 267 12.40 72.49 11.51
C ALA A 267 11.59 71.78 10.40
N THR A 268 12.15 70.73 9.81
CA THR A 268 11.44 69.80 8.92
C THR A 268 11.55 68.36 9.40
N TRP A 269 10.54 67.55 9.08
CA TRP A 269 10.39 66.18 9.56
C TRP A 269 10.06 65.21 8.43
N SER A 270 10.89 64.18 8.29
CA SER A 270 10.63 63.00 7.47
C SER A 270 10.02 61.87 8.33
N ARG A 271 9.28 60.97 7.69
CA ARG A 271 8.55 59.87 8.35
C ARG A 271 8.57 58.61 7.49
N TYR A 272 8.74 57.45 8.13
CA TYR A 272 8.54 56.14 7.52
C TYR A 272 7.61 55.28 8.40
N GLN A 273 6.46 54.89 7.85
CA GLN A 273 5.53 53.97 8.53
C GLN A 273 6.05 52.53 8.42
N THR A 274 6.30 51.91 9.57
CA THR A 274 6.99 50.62 9.67
C THR A 274 6.05 49.41 9.70
N GLY A 275 4.76 49.62 10.03
CA GLY A 275 3.81 48.53 10.29
C GLY A 275 4.12 47.75 11.58
N ALA A 276 4.89 48.34 12.49
CA ALA A 276 5.24 47.81 13.80
C ALA A 276 5.50 48.97 14.76
N SER A 277 5.13 48.84 16.04
CA SER A 277 5.51 49.81 17.06
C SER A 277 7.04 49.94 17.13
N ILE A 278 7.53 51.18 17.11
CA ILE A 278 8.94 51.55 17.21
C ILE A 278 9.14 52.30 18.53
N PHE A 279 10.15 51.89 19.26
CA PHE A 279 10.32 52.21 20.67
C PHE A 279 11.64 52.97 20.84
N GLY A 280 12.76 52.24 20.74
CA GLY A 280 14.11 52.76 20.84
C GLY A 280 14.68 53.41 19.60
N THR A 281 15.57 54.37 19.83
CA THR A 281 16.29 55.10 18.78
C THR A 281 17.67 55.52 19.23
N PHE A 282 18.65 55.47 18.32
CA PHE A 282 20.03 55.88 18.62
C PHE A 282 20.67 56.59 17.43
N LEU A 283 21.40 57.68 17.67
CA LEU A 283 22.18 58.39 16.65
C LEU A 283 23.68 58.08 16.79
N VAL A 284 24.20 57.34 15.82
CA VAL A 284 25.64 57.00 15.73
C VAL A 284 26.44 58.27 15.44
N ASP A 285 25.92 59.12 14.55
CA ASP A 285 26.49 60.40 14.16
C ASP A 285 25.37 61.39 13.78
N ASP A 286 25.72 62.59 13.31
CA ASP A 286 24.76 63.61 12.88
C ASP A 286 24.08 63.27 11.53
N THR A 287 24.52 62.22 10.84
CA THR A 287 24.01 61.75 9.55
C THR A 287 23.58 60.28 9.53
N SER A 288 23.70 59.54 10.63
CA SER A 288 23.18 58.17 10.72
C SER A 288 22.74 57.73 12.11
N GLY A 289 21.72 56.87 12.13
CA GLY A 289 21.13 56.32 13.34
C GLY A 289 20.32 55.05 13.09
N TRP A 290 19.74 54.55 14.16
CA TRP A 290 19.00 53.29 14.21
C TRP A 290 17.69 53.46 14.96
N ALA A 291 16.72 52.63 14.59
CA ALA A 291 15.45 52.50 15.29
C ALA A 291 15.13 51.02 15.49
N ALA A 292 14.59 50.69 16.67
CA ALA A 292 14.23 49.33 17.08
C ALA A 292 12.75 49.25 17.47
N GLY A 293 12.19 48.04 17.41
CA GLY A 293 10.77 47.85 17.64
C GLY A 293 10.32 46.40 17.49
N TRP A 294 9.01 46.21 17.68
CA TRP A 294 8.35 44.91 17.69
C TRP A 294 8.38 44.18 16.34
N ASN A 295 8.18 42.86 16.35
CA ASN A 295 8.21 42.01 15.16
C ASN A 295 9.49 42.18 14.31
N ARG A 296 10.65 42.21 14.99
CA ARG A 296 11.98 42.41 14.39
C ARG A 296 12.10 43.71 13.58
N ALA A 297 11.43 44.79 14.01
CA ALA A 297 11.45 46.08 13.31
C ALA A 297 12.73 46.89 13.61
N VAL A 298 13.88 46.36 13.18
CA VAL A 298 15.19 47.00 13.32
C VAL A 298 15.61 47.63 12.00
N TYR A 299 15.88 48.94 12.02
CA TYR A 299 16.19 49.74 10.84
C TYR A 299 17.40 50.64 11.09
N ARG A 300 18.23 50.85 10.06
CA ARG A 300 19.23 51.92 10.00
C ARG A 300 18.73 53.01 9.06
N ILE A 301 18.84 54.27 9.50
CA ILE A 301 18.53 55.47 8.75
C ILE A 301 19.84 56.23 8.57
N ALA A 302 20.18 56.60 7.34
CA ALA A 302 21.40 57.35 7.04
C ALA A 302 21.18 58.32 5.90
N ARG A 303 21.88 59.45 5.94
CA ARG A 303 21.88 60.49 4.90
C ARG A 303 23.28 60.66 4.34
N ASP A 304 23.43 60.54 3.03
CA ASP A 304 24.70 60.82 2.37
C ASP A 304 25.03 62.32 2.44
N ARG A 305 26.25 62.65 2.89
CA ARG A 305 26.68 64.02 3.18
C ARG A 305 26.89 64.88 1.93
N ILE A 306 27.08 64.28 0.76
CA ILE A 306 27.43 64.98 -0.49
C ILE A 306 26.18 65.21 -1.33
N THR A 307 25.37 64.17 -1.50
CA THR A 307 24.17 64.15 -2.34
C THR A 307 22.90 64.51 -1.57
N GLY A 308 22.93 64.41 -0.23
CA GLY A 308 21.77 64.56 0.63
C GLY A 308 20.79 63.38 0.57
N HIS A 309 21.09 62.32 -0.19
CA HIS A 309 20.22 61.16 -0.39
C HIS A 309 20.04 60.37 0.90
N GLU A 310 18.79 60.05 1.25
CA GLU A 310 18.44 59.30 2.45
C GLU A 310 18.26 57.81 2.14
N THR A 311 18.77 56.94 3.01
CA THR A 311 18.59 55.50 2.95
C THR A 311 18.00 54.99 4.26
N LEU A 312 16.92 54.22 4.15
CA LEU A 312 16.34 53.46 5.26
C LEU A 312 16.44 51.98 4.93
N THR A 313 17.14 51.21 5.75
CA THR A 313 17.50 49.81 5.47
C THR A 313 17.13 48.92 6.67
N PRO A 314 16.37 47.82 6.48
CA PRO A 314 16.08 46.87 7.55
C PRO A 314 17.30 45.97 7.85
N TYR A 315 17.56 45.71 9.13
CA TYR A 315 18.68 44.89 9.62
C TYR A 315 18.18 43.81 10.58
N ARG A 316 17.64 42.73 10.03
CA ARG A 316 16.95 41.67 10.78
C ARG A 316 17.71 40.34 10.85
N CYS A 317 18.85 40.24 10.17
CA CYS A 317 19.63 39.02 10.07
C CYS A 317 20.12 38.57 11.45
N GLY A 318 19.78 37.34 11.86
CA GLY A 318 20.11 36.78 13.17
C GLY A 318 19.07 37.01 14.28
N LEU A 319 18.00 37.78 14.04
CA LEU A 319 16.92 38.00 15.01
C LEU A 319 15.89 36.87 14.99
N GLU A 320 15.58 36.32 16.17
CA GLU A 320 14.64 35.20 16.35
C GLU A 320 13.23 35.54 15.82
N PRO A 321 12.56 34.66 15.04
CA PRO A 321 11.25 34.96 14.48
C PRO A 321 10.21 35.37 15.52
N GLY A 322 9.62 36.55 15.33
CA GLY A 322 8.62 37.12 16.23
C GLY A 322 9.18 37.89 17.43
N SER A 323 10.51 37.99 17.60
CA SER A 323 11.10 38.74 18.70
C SER A 323 10.77 40.24 18.63
N ASN A 324 10.51 40.79 19.80
CA ASN A 324 10.18 42.18 20.03
C ASN A 324 11.35 42.90 20.69
N PHE A 325 11.53 44.17 20.30
CA PHE A 325 12.61 45.02 20.78
C PHE A 325 12.05 46.35 21.25
N ASP A 326 12.64 46.84 22.32
CA ASP A 326 12.42 48.16 22.88
C ASP A 326 13.60 49.05 22.47
N ASP A 327 14.75 48.97 23.14
CA ASP A 327 15.87 49.89 22.89
C ASP A 327 17.10 49.33 22.15
N ILE A 328 17.94 50.24 21.64
CA ILE A 328 19.13 49.95 20.85
C ILE A 328 20.24 50.95 21.13
N TRP A 329 21.46 50.46 21.40
CA TRP A 329 22.62 51.30 21.74
C TRP A 329 23.83 50.94 20.88
N PHE A 330 24.58 51.93 20.40
CA PHE A 330 25.85 51.70 19.69
C PHE A 330 27.06 52.30 20.42
N VAL A 331 28.09 51.48 20.60
CA VAL A 331 29.42 51.92 21.07
C VAL A 331 30.21 52.58 19.94
N ASN A 332 30.02 52.09 18.70
CA ASN A 332 30.54 52.65 17.46
C ASN A 332 29.78 52.05 16.27
N ASP A 333 30.07 52.54 15.05
CA ASP A 333 29.49 52.14 13.76
C ASP A 333 29.48 50.63 13.43
N THR A 334 30.10 49.76 14.23
CA THR A 334 30.13 48.29 14.04
C THR A 334 29.73 47.48 15.28
N LEU A 335 29.77 48.08 16.47
CA LEU A 335 29.46 47.44 17.75
C LEU A 335 28.21 48.07 18.37
N GLY A 336 27.09 47.37 18.26
CA GLY A 336 25.82 47.75 18.87
C GLY A 336 25.16 46.62 19.63
N TYR A 337 24.19 47.00 20.46
CA TYR A 337 23.40 46.13 21.31
C TYR A 337 21.93 46.51 21.16
N LEU A 338 21.05 45.53 21.31
CA LEU A 338 19.62 45.63 21.06
C LEU A 338 18.88 44.86 22.16
N VAL A 339 17.84 45.44 22.75
CA VAL A 339 17.13 44.88 23.90
C VAL A 339 15.62 44.78 23.69
N GLY A 340 15.01 43.90 24.47
CA GLY A 340 13.62 43.46 24.35
C GLY A 340 13.58 42.02 24.83
N ASP A 341 13.24 41.07 23.95
CA ASP A 341 13.29 39.61 24.19
C ASP A 341 14.72 39.08 24.42
N GLY A 342 15.35 39.47 25.52
CA GLY A 342 16.77 39.29 25.83
C GLY A 342 17.64 40.46 25.35
N ILE A 343 18.96 40.23 25.29
CA ILE A 343 19.94 41.19 24.77
C ILE A 343 20.63 40.58 23.55
N TYR A 344 20.76 41.33 22.48
CA TYR A 344 21.49 40.96 21.26
C TYR A 344 22.69 41.88 21.06
N ARG A 345 23.72 41.40 20.36
CA ARG A 345 24.89 42.19 19.94
C ARG A 345 25.12 42.06 18.43
N THR A 346 25.65 43.10 17.80
CA THR A 346 26.14 43.03 16.44
C THR A 346 27.35 42.08 16.31
N THR A 347 27.38 41.37 15.20
CA THR A 347 28.39 40.38 14.79
C THR A 347 28.50 40.36 13.26
N LEU A 348 29.46 39.58 12.74
CA LEU A 348 29.59 39.33 11.31
C LEU A 348 29.35 37.85 11.01
N ARG A 349 28.54 37.59 9.98
CA ARG A 349 28.22 36.25 9.47
C ARG A 349 28.54 36.19 7.98
N ASP A 350 28.94 35.03 7.48
CA ASP A 350 29.17 34.82 6.05
C ASP A 350 27.86 35.01 5.24
N LEU A 351 27.96 35.38 3.96
CA LEU A 351 26.78 35.55 3.10
C LEU A 351 26.01 34.24 2.91
N LEU A 352 24.73 34.34 2.53
CA LEU A 352 24.01 33.18 2.02
C LEU A 352 24.55 32.81 0.62
N GLU A 353 24.70 31.52 0.38
CA GLU A 353 25.21 30.96 -0.88
C GLU A 353 24.05 30.32 -1.69
N PRO A 354 23.25 31.12 -2.45
CA PRO A 354 22.29 30.56 -3.39
C PRO A 354 23.00 29.88 -4.56
N LEU A 355 22.45 28.75 -5.02
CA LEU A 355 22.95 28.02 -6.19
C LEU A 355 22.11 28.37 -7.42
N ILE A 356 22.75 28.62 -8.56
CA ILE A 356 22.07 28.74 -9.86
C ILE A 356 22.12 27.39 -10.57
N VAL A 357 20.97 26.88 -11.00
CA VAL A 357 20.86 25.63 -11.78
C VAL A 357 20.11 25.88 -13.10
N SER A 358 20.35 25.03 -14.10
CA SER A 358 19.62 25.04 -15.38
C SER A 358 18.58 23.92 -15.43
N ASN A 359 17.43 24.18 -16.05
CA ASN A 359 16.40 23.16 -16.30
C ASN A 359 16.88 22.00 -17.20
N THR A 360 17.93 22.20 -18.00
CA THR A 360 18.55 21.15 -18.84
C THR A 360 19.66 20.38 -18.11
N GLY A 361 20.02 20.79 -16.89
CA GLY A 361 21.21 20.32 -16.19
C GLY A 361 22.53 20.83 -16.78
N GLN A 362 22.50 21.66 -17.83
CA GLN A 362 23.67 22.20 -18.51
C GLN A 362 23.57 23.71 -18.71
N LEU A 363 24.71 24.41 -18.68
CA LEU A 363 24.83 25.85 -18.92
C LEU A 363 25.12 26.15 -20.39
N VAL A 364 24.40 25.49 -21.29
CA VAL A 364 24.57 25.61 -22.76
C VAL A 364 23.22 25.90 -23.40
N VAL A 365 23.19 26.95 -24.22
CA VAL A 365 22.08 27.34 -25.11
C VAL A 365 22.35 26.78 -26.50
N CYS A 366 21.43 25.96 -27.01
CA CYS A 366 21.58 25.26 -28.28
C CYS A 366 20.77 25.96 -29.38
N ASP A 367 21.43 26.41 -30.46
CA ASP A 367 20.82 27.14 -31.58
C ASP A 367 19.88 28.30 -31.13
N GLY A 368 20.26 29.02 -30.08
CA GLY A 368 19.49 30.13 -29.51
C GLY A 368 18.22 29.74 -28.74
N GLN A 369 17.95 28.44 -28.54
CA GLN A 369 16.81 27.99 -27.74
C GLN A 369 17.03 28.29 -26.24
N PRO A 370 16.13 29.06 -25.60
CA PRO A 370 16.36 29.51 -24.23
C PRO A 370 16.37 28.36 -23.22
N ILE A 371 17.33 28.41 -22.29
CA ILE A 371 17.32 27.60 -21.06
C ILE A 371 16.75 28.43 -19.90
N THR A 372 16.16 27.78 -18.92
CA THR A 372 15.69 28.43 -17.69
C THR A 372 16.73 28.26 -16.60
N LEU A 373 17.28 29.37 -16.10
CA LEU A 373 18.08 29.39 -14.89
C LEU A 373 17.16 29.60 -13.68
N SER A 374 17.40 28.82 -12.62
CA SER A 374 16.61 28.83 -11.38
C SER A 374 17.51 28.97 -10.17
N VAL A 375 17.06 29.73 -9.17
CA VAL A 375 17.72 29.78 -7.86
C VAL A 375 17.29 28.61 -6.98
N VAL A 376 18.26 27.86 -6.47
CA VAL A 376 18.05 26.83 -5.46
C VAL A 376 18.64 27.31 -4.13
N LYS A 377 17.90 27.08 -3.05
CA LYS A 377 18.32 27.42 -1.68
C LYS A 377 19.46 26.52 -1.21
N GLY A 378 20.40 27.08 -0.45
CA GLY A 378 21.37 26.30 0.31
C GLY A 378 20.75 25.61 1.53
N ASP A 379 21.41 24.56 2.04
CA ASP A 379 20.91 23.65 3.08
C ASP A 379 20.46 24.33 4.38
N ARG A 380 20.94 25.55 4.65
CA ARG A 380 20.70 26.29 5.90
C ARG A 380 19.36 27.05 5.94
N ILE A 381 18.58 27.05 4.85
CA ILE A 381 17.35 27.85 4.75
C ILE A 381 16.11 26.95 4.64
N ARG A 382 15.14 27.14 5.54
CA ARG A 382 13.91 26.32 5.56
C ARG A 382 12.90 26.78 4.51
N GLN A 383 12.74 28.08 4.32
CA GLN A 383 11.80 28.70 3.37
C GLN A 383 12.48 29.17 2.07
N PRO A 384 11.74 29.58 1.02
CA PRO A 384 12.31 30.23 -0.16
C PRO A 384 12.92 31.61 0.17
N TYR A 385 13.77 32.12 -0.72
CA TYR A 385 14.17 33.53 -0.69
C TYR A 385 12.96 34.43 -1.02
N THR A 386 12.90 35.60 -0.39
CA THR A 386 11.81 36.59 -0.51
C THR A 386 12.10 37.65 -1.57
N GLU A 387 13.37 37.99 -1.77
CA GLU A 387 13.84 38.92 -2.79
C GLU A 387 14.87 38.24 -3.70
N TYR A 388 14.83 38.58 -4.99
CA TYR A 388 15.80 38.16 -6.00
C TYR A 388 16.19 39.38 -6.83
N ARG A 389 17.45 39.43 -7.28
CA ARG A 389 17.93 40.43 -8.25
C ARG A 389 18.98 39.80 -9.14
N TRP A 390 18.59 39.47 -10.37
CA TRP A 390 19.50 38.92 -11.36
C TRP A 390 20.38 39.99 -12.00
N SER A 391 21.52 39.56 -12.55
CA SER A 391 22.43 40.37 -13.36
C SER A 391 21.78 41.00 -14.60
N THR A 392 20.64 40.45 -15.05
CA THR A 392 19.80 40.94 -16.15
C THR A 392 18.74 41.95 -15.71
N GLY A 393 18.46 42.07 -14.40
CA GLY A 393 17.55 43.05 -13.80
C GLY A 393 16.24 42.49 -13.24
N GLU A 394 15.86 41.27 -13.63
CA GLU A 394 14.65 40.58 -13.15
C GLU A 394 14.72 40.23 -11.66
N GLN A 395 13.54 40.16 -11.03
CA GLN A 395 13.37 39.95 -9.59
C GLN A 395 12.61 38.65 -9.26
N THR A 396 12.61 37.70 -10.19
CA THR A 396 11.95 36.40 -10.09
C THR A 396 12.92 35.30 -9.62
N PRO A 397 12.42 34.19 -9.02
CA PRO A 397 13.26 33.04 -8.66
C PRO A 397 13.87 32.30 -9.86
N THR A 398 13.42 32.61 -11.08
CA THR A 398 13.89 32.03 -12.34
C THR A 398 13.99 33.10 -13.44
N ILE A 399 14.89 32.90 -14.40
CA ILE A 399 15.01 33.70 -15.64
C ILE A 399 15.19 32.79 -16.85
N ALA A 400 14.78 33.26 -18.04
CA ALA A 400 15.01 32.59 -19.31
C ALA A 400 16.22 33.23 -20.03
N VAL A 401 17.15 32.40 -20.49
CA VAL A 401 18.43 32.83 -21.08
C VAL A 401 18.62 32.17 -22.45
N SER A 402 18.71 33.00 -23.49
CA SER A 402 18.94 32.58 -24.89
C SER A 402 20.28 33.06 -25.48
N ARG A 403 21.18 33.59 -24.65
CA ARG A 403 22.49 34.11 -25.09
C ARG A 403 23.63 33.68 -24.17
N ALA A 404 24.83 33.62 -24.73
CA ALA A 404 26.05 33.42 -23.98
C ALA A 404 26.33 34.64 -23.07
N GLY A 405 26.79 34.39 -21.85
CA GLY A 405 27.00 35.44 -20.87
C GLY A 405 27.33 34.91 -19.48
N THR A 406 27.70 35.82 -18.58
CA THR A 406 27.88 35.51 -17.15
C THR A 406 26.65 35.98 -16.39
N TYR A 407 25.98 35.05 -15.70
CA TYR A 407 24.75 35.28 -14.96
C TYR A 407 24.99 35.11 -13.46
N TRP A 408 24.50 36.04 -12.67
CA TRP A 408 24.55 35.98 -11.20
C TRP A 408 23.25 36.50 -10.61
N VAL A 409 22.99 36.15 -9.35
CA VAL A 409 21.80 36.60 -8.62
C VAL A 409 22.18 37.00 -7.20
N GLU A 410 21.58 38.08 -6.72
CA GLU A 410 21.55 38.49 -5.32
C GLU A 410 20.18 38.15 -4.74
N VAL A 411 20.14 37.74 -3.48
CA VAL A 411 18.91 37.27 -2.81
C VAL A 411 18.80 37.80 -1.39
N ARG A 412 17.57 37.81 -0.85
CA ARG A 412 17.33 37.86 0.60
C ARG A 412 16.49 36.70 1.07
N ASP A 413 16.77 36.20 2.26
CA ASP A 413 15.88 35.27 2.96
C ASP A 413 14.77 36.02 3.76
N PRO A 414 13.81 35.30 4.38
CA PRO A 414 12.76 35.91 5.20
C PRO A 414 13.26 36.70 6.43
N ASP A 415 14.54 36.55 6.80
CA ASP A 415 15.18 37.27 7.89
C ASP A 415 16.02 38.46 7.37
N ALA A 416 15.83 38.80 6.09
CA ALA A 416 16.52 39.85 5.32
C ALA A 416 18.03 39.67 5.19
N CYS A 417 18.58 38.50 5.57
CA CYS A 417 19.98 38.16 5.35
C CYS A 417 20.25 38.12 3.83
N TYR A 418 21.31 38.80 3.41
CA TYR A 418 21.74 38.91 2.02
C TYR A 418 22.53 37.66 1.58
N GLY A 419 22.35 37.29 0.32
CA GLY A 419 23.12 36.27 -0.36
C GLY A 419 23.51 36.66 -1.77
N LYS A 420 24.58 36.06 -2.28
CA LYS A 420 25.02 36.26 -3.67
C LYS A 420 25.53 34.94 -4.25
N ALA A 421 24.99 34.55 -5.39
CA ALA A 421 25.43 33.33 -6.07
C ALA A 421 26.84 33.48 -6.64
N VAL A 422 27.57 32.36 -6.69
CA VAL A 422 28.72 32.24 -7.58
C VAL A 422 28.22 32.44 -9.02
N PRO A 423 28.80 33.35 -9.81
CA PRO A 423 28.37 33.58 -11.19
C PRO A 423 28.53 32.33 -12.06
N VAL A 424 27.51 32.02 -12.85
CA VAL A 424 27.53 30.93 -13.84
C VAL A 424 27.79 31.49 -15.24
N VAL A 425 28.60 30.78 -16.03
CA VAL A 425 28.86 31.14 -17.43
C VAL A 425 27.99 30.27 -18.32
N VAL A 426 27.05 30.88 -19.03
CA VAL A 426 26.25 30.23 -20.08
C VAL A 426 26.97 30.38 -21.41
N GLN A 427 27.06 29.30 -22.16
CA GLN A 427 27.67 29.26 -23.50
C GLN A 427 26.60 29.05 -24.57
N GLU A 428 26.83 29.57 -25.78
CA GLU A 428 26.05 29.23 -26.97
C GLU A 428 26.78 28.14 -27.76
N ALA A 429 26.03 27.17 -28.30
CA ALA A 429 26.57 26.16 -29.19
C ALA A 429 25.54 25.75 -30.26
N ALA A 430 26.04 25.20 -31.38
CA ALA A 430 25.19 24.64 -32.42
C ALA A 430 24.71 23.22 -32.05
N SER A 431 23.59 22.78 -32.60
CA SER A 431 23.21 21.36 -32.54
C SER A 431 23.85 20.56 -33.71
N PRO A 432 24.12 19.26 -33.53
CA PRO A 432 24.55 18.37 -34.62
C PRO A 432 23.47 18.19 -35.68
N GLY A 433 23.86 17.89 -36.93
CA GLY A 433 22.90 17.61 -38.00
C GLY A 433 22.52 16.13 -38.08
N VAL A 434 21.24 15.82 -38.31
CA VAL A 434 20.75 14.45 -38.52
C VAL A 434 19.58 14.40 -39.52
N MET A 435 19.59 13.38 -40.38
CA MET A 435 18.44 13.02 -41.22
C MET A 435 18.22 11.50 -41.22
N VAL A 436 17.01 11.07 -41.56
CA VAL A 436 16.59 9.65 -41.65
C VAL A 436 16.10 9.36 -43.07
N ARG A 437 16.53 8.21 -43.62
CA ARG A 437 16.00 7.62 -44.85
C ARG A 437 15.45 6.22 -44.61
N ALA A 438 14.48 5.81 -45.42
CA ALA A 438 13.95 4.44 -45.46
C ALA A 438 14.30 3.76 -46.79
N LEU A 439 14.62 2.48 -46.71
CA LEU A 439 14.82 1.55 -47.81
C LEU A 439 13.80 0.42 -47.62
N ALA A 440 12.80 0.35 -48.49
CA ALA A 440 11.69 -0.59 -48.41
C ALA A 440 11.32 -1.10 -49.82
N PRO A 441 10.75 -2.31 -49.95
CA PRO A 441 10.20 -2.79 -51.22
C PRO A 441 8.98 -1.96 -51.67
N THR A 442 8.68 -2.03 -52.97
CA THR A 442 7.51 -1.39 -53.59
C THR A 442 6.75 -2.41 -54.45
N PRO A 443 5.47 -2.71 -54.17
CA PRO A 443 4.68 -2.24 -53.02
C PRO A 443 5.23 -2.70 -51.67
N LEU A 444 4.84 -1.98 -50.61
CA LEU A 444 5.16 -2.27 -49.22
C LEU A 444 3.93 -2.88 -48.54
N CYS A 445 3.98 -4.17 -48.23
CA CYS A 445 2.91 -4.91 -47.60
C CYS A 445 3.21 -5.26 -46.13
N GLU A 446 2.15 -5.53 -45.38
CA GLU A 446 2.26 -6.03 -44.00
C GLU A 446 3.13 -7.31 -43.94
N GLY A 447 4.06 -7.35 -42.97
CA GLY A 447 5.04 -8.43 -42.83
C GLY A 447 6.35 -8.23 -43.61
N ASP A 448 6.41 -7.28 -44.55
CA ASP A 448 7.64 -6.99 -45.29
C ASP A 448 8.69 -6.31 -44.40
N THR A 449 9.97 -6.35 -44.81
CA THR A 449 11.08 -5.79 -44.02
C THR A 449 11.49 -4.40 -44.54
N ILE A 450 11.53 -3.42 -43.64
CA ILE A 450 11.97 -2.04 -43.89
C ILE A 450 13.34 -1.82 -43.23
N ARG A 451 14.30 -1.26 -43.95
CA ARG A 451 15.60 -0.83 -43.42
C ARG A 451 15.66 0.70 -43.35
N LEU A 452 15.85 1.22 -42.14
CA LEU A 452 15.98 2.64 -41.84
C LEU A 452 17.45 2.98 -41.60
N GLU A 453 17.91 4.10 -42.12
CA GLU A 453 19.28 4.57 -41.97
C GLU A 453 19.32 6.04 -41.54
N MET A 454 20.11 6.29 -40.50
CA MET A 454 20.38 7.61 -39.93
C MET A 454 21.68 8.15 -40.52
N ILE A 455 21.61 9.35 -41.10
CA ILE A 455 22.75 10.04 -41.71
C ILE A 455 23.08 11.22 -40.80
N LEU A 456 24.31 11.26 -40.32
CA LEU A 456 24.82 12.25 -39.37
C LEU A 456 25.70 13.28 -40.09
N ASP A 457 25.43 14.57 -39.87
CA ASP A 457 26.34 15.65 -40.25
C ASP A 457 27.12 16.12 -39.01
N SER A 458 28.37 15.69 -38.96
CA SER A 458 29.32 15.99 -37.88
C SER A 458 30.22 17.21 -38.18
N SER A 459 29.98 17.93 -39.28
CA SER A 459 30.78 19.09 -39.69
C SER A 459 30.66 20.29 -38.74
N ARG A 460 29.51 20.41 -38.06
CA ARG A 460 29.25 21.46 -37.05
C ARG A 460 29.65 21.03 -35.65
N VAL A 461 29.24 19.82 -35.24
CA VAL A 461 29.44 19.25 -33.91
C VAL A 461 29.59 17.75 -34.01
N GLN A 462 30.58 17.17 -33.32
CA GLN A 462 30.74 15.73 -33.23
C GLN A 462 29.59 15.10 -32.43
N VAL A 463 28.95 14.06 -32.96
CA VAL A 463 27.87 13.34 -32.30
C VAL A 463 28.46 12.40 -31.24
N ALA A 464 27.98 12.52 -30.00
CA ALA A 464 28.35 11.65 -28.89
C ALA A 464 27.39 10.45 -28.76
N GLU A 465 26.09 10.69 -28.89
CA GLU A 465 25.04 9.67 -28.74
C GLU A 465 23.95 9.82 -29.80
N TYR A 466 23.26 8.72 -30.12
CA TYR A 466 22.15 8.68 -31.08
C TYR A 466 21.15 7.58 -30.74
N GLN A 467 19.87 7.84 -30.96
CA GLN A 467 18.77 6.92 -30.62
C GLN A 467 17.56 7.11 -31.54
N TRP A 468 16.87 6.02 -31.88
CA TRP A 468 15.58 6.08 -32.58
C TRP A 468 14.45 6.40 -31.61
N ILE A 469 13.55 7.31 -31.98
CA ILE A 469 12.44 7.71 -31.10
C ILE A 469 11.47 6.53 -30.95
N GLY A 470 11.12 6.19 -29.71
CA GLY A 470 10.26 5.04 -29.39
C GLY A 470 10.98 3.68 -29.42
N ASP A 471 12.32 3.66 -29.45
CA ASP A 471 13.15 2.46 -29.42
C ASP A 471 14.34 2.66 -28.45
N THR A 472 14.96 1.59 -27.98
CA THR A 472 16.21 1.63 -27.18
C THR A 472 17.46 1.39 -28.04
N THR A 473 17.29 1.04 -29.31
CA THR A 473 18.36 0.71 -30.26
C THR A 473 19.27 1.92 -30.53
N ARG A 474 20.52 1.82 -30.09
CA ARG A 474 21.62 2.79 -30.34
C ARG A 474 22.44 2.38 -31.58
N SER A 475 21.78 2.36 -32.75
CA SER A 475 22.39 2.02 -34.04
C SER A 475 22.02 3.05 -35.11
N THR A 476 22.94 3.39 -36.01
CA THR A 476 22.66 4.23 -37.19
C THR A 476 21.82 3.51 -38.24
N VAL A 477 21.68 2.17 -38.16
CA VAL A 477 20.79 1.37 -39.00
C VAL A 477 19.79 0.60 -38.13
N ARG A 478 18.52 0.62 -38.52
CA ARG A 478 17.43 -0.08 -37.83
C ARG A 478 16.60 -0.87 -38.84
N THR A 479 16.25 -2.11 -38.50
CA THR A 479 15.38 -2.96 -39.34
C THR A 479 14.05 -3.16 -38.61
N VAL A 480 12.93 -2.96 -39.31
CA VAL A 480 11.58 -3.13 -38.74
C VAL A 480 10.69 -3.93 -39.69
N ILE A 481 9.73 -4.66 -39.13
CA ILE A 481 8.70 -5.35 -39.90
C ILE A 481 7.51 -4.40 -40.09
N ALA A 482 7.05 -4.28 -41.34
CA ALA A 482 5.96 -3.42 -41.75
C ALA A 482 4.63 -3.89 -41.13
N LYS A 483 3.89 -2.96 -40.51
CA LYS A 483 2.52 -3.16 -40.00
C LYS A 483 1.55 -2.35 -40.84
N ALA A 484 0.37 -2.89 -41.13
CA ALA A 484 -0.62 -2.22 -41.95
C ALA A 484 -0.98 -0.80 -41.45
N GLY A 485 -1.18 0.13 -42.38
CA GLY A 485 -1.43 1.55 -42.09
C GLY A 485 -0.18 2.43 -42.26
N THR A 486 -0.16 3.59 -41.61
CA THR A 486 0.94 4.56 -41.72
C THR A 486 1.94 4.38 -40.57
N MET A 487 3.21 4.11 -40.90
CA MET A 487 4.30 4.05 -39.94
C MET A 487 5.17 5.32 -40.02
N GLY A 488 5.46 5.94 -38.88
CA GLY A 488 6.33 7.12 -38.77
C GLY A 488 7.64 6.82 -38.06
N PHE A 489 8.74 7.38 -38.57
CA PHE A 489 10.09 7.19 -38.02
C PHE A 489 10.83 8.52 -37.89
N ARG A 490 11.44 8.73 -36.71
CA ARG A 490 12.33 9.84 -36.36
C ARG A 490 13.46 9.33 -35.46
N ALA A 491 14.56 10.09 -35.41
CA ALA A 491 15.69 9.87 -34.52
C ALA A 491 16.05 11.15 -33.74
N SER A 492 16.72 10.97 -32.61
CA SER A 492 17.37 12.03 -31.83
C SER A 492 18.87 11.75 -31.73
N VAL A 493 19.68 12.80 -31.74
CA VAL A 493 21.14 12.74 -31.59
C VAL A 493 21.61 13.81 -30.61
N ARG A 494 22.67 13.52 -29.85
CA ARG A 494 23.28 14.42 -28.88
C ARG A 494 24.75 14.66 -29.23
N GLY A 495 25.17 15.91 -29.32
CA GLY A 495 26.54 16.32 -29.57
C GLY A 495 27.44 16.22 -28.34
N VAL A 496 28.76 16.20 -28.55
CA VAL A 496 29.77 16.26 -27.46
C VAL A 496 29.68 17.54 -26.61
N ASN A 497 29.03 18.58 -27.14
CA ASN A 497 28.72 19.84 -26.44
C ASN A 497 27.42 19.78 -25.62
N GLY A 498 26.70 18.65 -25.62
CA GLY A 498 25.43 18.46 -24.93
C GLY A 498 24.17 18.79 -25.75
N CYS A 499 24.30 19.49 -26.89
CA CYS A 499 23.15 19.91 -27.70
C CYS A 499 22.49 18.74 -28.44
N GLU A 500 21.16 18.72 -28.47
CA GLU A 500 20.36 17.68 -29.11
C GLU A 500 19.67 18.17 -30.38
N ALA A 501 19.54 17.28 -31.37
CA ALA A 501 18.79 17.54 -32.60
C ALA A 501 17.87 16.36 -32.94
N LEU A 502 16.71 16.68 -33.52
CA LEU A 502 15.75 15.71 -34.04
C LEU A 502 15.86 15.63 -35.56
N SER A 503 15.73 14.42 -36.11
CA SER A 503 15.69 14.20 -37.56
C SER A 503 14.40 14.68 -38.21
N ASN A 504 14.40 14.74 -39.54
CA ASN A 504 13.16 14.70 -40.32
C ASN A 504 12.33 13.45 -39.97
N GLU A 505 11.03 13.54 -40.24
CA GLU A 505 10.11 12.41 -40.18
C GLU A 505 10.08 11.68 -41.51
N VAL A 506 10.05 10.35 -41.46
CA VAL A 506 9.76 9.50 -42.60
C VAL A 506 8.45 8.77 -42.33
N LEU A 507 7.44 9.02 -43.15
CA LEU A 507 6.15 8.36 -43.13
C LEU A 507 6.10 7.32 -44.27
N LEU A 508 5.76 6.07 -43.94
CA LEU A 508 5.57 4.98 -44.90
C LEU A 508 4.12 4.48 -44.81
N SER A 509 3.46 4.31 -45.96
CA SER A 509 2.15 3.66 -46.04
C SER A 509 2.33 2.18 -46.36
N VAL A 510 1.73 1.31 -45.55
CA VAL A 510 1.84 -0.15 -45.64
C VAL A 510 0.49 -0.75 -46.00
N GLY A 511 0.43 -1.46 -47.12
CA GLY A 511 -0.75 -2.19 -47.55
C GLY A 511 -1.06 -3.38 -46.65
N GLN A 512 -2.31 -3.53 -46.23
CA GLN A 512 -2.76 -4.69 -45.47
C GLN A 512 -2.82 -5.94 -46.35
N ARG A 513 -2.48 -7.12 -45.83
CA ARG A 513 -2.71 -8.39 -46.54
C ARG A 513 -4.14 -8.88 -46.26
N PRO A 514 -4.91 -9.29 -47.29
CA PRO A 514 -6.24 -9.86 -47.08
C PRO A 514 -6.16 -11.22 -46.35
N VAL A 515 -7.14 -11.53 -45.50
CA VAL A 515 -7.18 -12.80 -44.75
C VAL A 515 -8.42 -13.61 -45.18
N PRO A 516 -8.31 -14.46 -46.21
CA PRO A 516 -9.42 -15.31 -46.64
C PRO A 516 -9.69 -16.42 -45.62
N VAL A 517 -10.97 -16.59 -45.26
CA VAL A 517 -11.44 -17.71 -44.43
C VAL A 517 -12.02 -18.78 -45.35
N VAL A 518 -11.78 -20.06 -45.04
CA VAL A 518 -12.39 -21.19 -45.75
C VAL A 518 -13.43 -21.86 -44.86
N THR A 519 -14.65 -22.02 -45.36
CA THR A 519 -15.76 -22.73 -44.70
C THR A 519 -16.10 -24.03 -45.42
N LEU A 520 -16.73 -24.97 -44.70
CA LEU A 520 -17.21 -26.23 -45.27
C LEU A 520 -18.72 -26.13 -45.57
N GLY A 521 -19.15 -26.63 -46.73
CA GLY A 521 -20.55 -26.64 -47.16
C GLY A 521 -21.43 -27.68 -46.46
N LYS A 522 -20.87 -28.50 -45.57
CA LYS A 522 -21.60 -29.38 -44.64
C LYS A 522 -20.82 -29.56 -43.35
N GLU A 523 -21.52 -29.91 -42.27
CA GLU A 523 -20.89 -30.22 -40.99
C GLU A 523 -20.13 -31.55 -41.05
N LEU A 524 -18.85 -31.53 -40.67
CA LEU A 524 -17.98 -32.71 -40.58
C LEU A 524 -17.37 -32.77 -39.17
N ILE A 525 -17.25 -33.97 -38.61
CA ILE A 525 -16.63 -34.18 -37.30
C ILE A 525 -15.11 -33.95 -37.41
N ARG A 526 -14.55 -33.16 -36.49
CA ARG A 526 -13.12 -32.81 -36.48
C ARG A 526 -12.34 -33.69 -35.49
N ARG A 527 -11.25 -34.33 -35.95
CA ARG A 527 -10.32 -35.10 -35.13
C ARG A 527 -9.49 -34.20 -34.22
N ALA A 528 -8.86 -34.81 -33.20
CA ALA A 528 -7.92 -34.13 -32.30
C ALA A 528 -6.67 -33.56 -33.00
N ASP A 529 -6.25 -34.16 -34.12
CA ASP A 529 -5.19 -33.64 -35.00
C ASP A 529 -5.62 -32.40 -35.82
N GLY A 530 -6.90 -32.04 -35.76
CA GLY A 530 -7.48 -30.90 -36.43
C GLY A 530 -8.03 -31.13 -37.84
N SER A 531 -7.95 -32.36 -38.37
CA SER A 531 -8.55 -32.75 -39.64
C SER A 531 -10.05 -33.00 -39.56
N TYR A 532 -10.79 -32.74 -40.64
CA TYR A 532 -12.22 -33.04 -40.76
C TYR A 532 -12.42 -34.41 -41.41
N VAL A 533 -13.25 -35.26 -40.80
CA VAL A 533 -13.53 -36.63 -41.28
C VAL A 533 -14.68 -36.62 -42.28
N LEU A 534 -14.44 -37.23 -43.44
CA LEU A 534 -15.42 -37.46 -44.50
C LEU A 534 -15.65 -38.98 -44.64
N CYS A 535 -16.88 -39.46 -44.48
CA CYS A 535 -17.16 -40.91 -44.62
C CYS A 535 -16.85 -41.41 -46.05
N PRO A 536 -16.47 -42.68 -46.25
CA PRO A 536 -16.20 -43.22 -47.58
C PRO A 536 -17.38 -43.06 -48.56
N GLY A 537 -17.13 -42.43 -49.71
CA GLY A 537 -18.13 -42.18 -50.75
C GLY A 537 -18.84 -40.81 -50.68
N ASP A 538 -18.61 -40.05 -49.61
CA ASP A 538 -19.13 -38.69 -49.46
C ASP A 538 -18.26 -37.63 -50.17
N ARG A 539 -18.85 -36.44 -50.39
CA ARG A 539 -18.17 -35.22 -50.86
C ARG A 539 -18.48 -34.01 -49.98
N VAL A 540 -17.62 -32.98 -50.01
CA VAL A 540 -17.81 -31.69 -49.31
C VAL A 540 -17.37 -30.50 -50.17
N GLU A 541 -18.12 -29.40 -50.13
CA GLU A 541 -17.70 -28.11 -50.71
C GLU A 541 -16.79 -27.36 -49.72
N LEU A 542 -15.70 -26.79 -50.21
CA LEU A 542 -14.89 -25.80 -49.50
C LEU A 542 -15.10 -24.43 -50.17
N ARG A 543 -15.46 -23.42 -49.37
CA ARG A 543 -15.79 -22.07 -49.84
C ARG A 543 -14.85 -21.04 -49.20
N ALA A 544 -14.14 -20.28 -50.03
CA ALA A 544 -13.44 -19.09 -49.58
C ALA A 544 -14.44 -17.96 -49.27
N SER A 545 -14.14 -17.10 -48.29
CA SER A 545 -14.89 -15.87 -48.03
C SER A 545 -14.92 -14.98 -49.27
N ASP A 546 -15.99 -14.19 -49.41
CA ASP A 546 -16.23 -13.30 -50.55
C ASP A 546 -15.43 -11.99 -50.47
N GLY A 547 -15.66 -11.09 -51.44
CA GLY A 547 -15.05 -9.76 -51.48
C GLY A 547 -13.68 -9.66 -52.18
N PHE A 548 -13.09 -10.77 -52.64
CA PHE A 548 -11.81 -10.75 -53.36
C PHE A 548 -11.95 -10.70 -54.88
N ALA A 549 -11.01 -10.02 -55.54
CA ALA A 549 -10.94 -9.85 -57.00
C ALA A 549 -10.34 -11.06 -57.73
N ALA A 550 -9.59 -11.91 -57.02
CA ALA A 550 -9.01 -13.14 -57.54
C ALA A 550 -8.88 -14.19 -56.43
N TYR A 551 -9.02 -15.46 -56.82
CA TYR A 551 -8.81 -16.64 -55.97
C TYR A 551 -7.85 -17.59 -56.69
N GLN A 552 -6.97 -18.27 -55.95
CA GLN A 552 -6.11 -19.32 -56.46
C GLN A 552 -5.91 -20.40 -55.40
N TRP A 553 -6.56 -21.54 -55.59
CA TRP A 553 -6.40 -22.71 -54.72
C TRP A 553 -5.12 -23.47 -55.04
N ASN A 554 -4.56 -24.16 -54.04
CA ASN A 554 -3.44 -25.09 -54.26
C ASN A 554 -3.81 -26.33 -55.12
N THR A 555 -5.10 -26.50 -55.45
CA THR A 555 -5.60 -27.46 -56.46
C THR A 555 -5.52 -26.93 -57.89
N GLY A 556 -5.14 -25.66 -58.09
CA GLY A 556 -5.13 -24.97 -59.38
C GLY A 556 -6.45 -24.29 -59.75
N ALA A 557 -7.53 -24.50 -58.99
CA ALA A 557 -8.81 -23.83 -59.23
C ALA A 557 -8.75 -22.32 -58.91
N THR A 558 -9.46 -21.50 -59.70
CA THR A 558 -9.53 -20.04 -59.54
C THR A 558 -10.91 -19.51 -59.11
N THR A 559 -11.81 -20.43 -58.75
CA THR A 559 -13.17 -20.14 -58.26
C THR A 559 -13.20 -19.89 -56.75
N GLN A 560 -14.23 -19.20 -56.26
CA GLN A 560 -14.45 -19.02 -54.81
C GLN A 560 -14.65 -20.36 -54.07
N THR A 561 -15.22 -21.36 -54.74
CA THR A 561 -15.51 -22.67 -54.17
C THR A 561 -14.81 -23.79 -54.93
N ILE A 562 -14.53 -24.89 -54.22
CA ILE A 562 -14.09 -26.17 -54.77
C ILE A 562 -14.88 -27.31 -54.09
N VAL A 563 -15.08 -28.44 -54.76
CA VAL A 563 -15.65 -29.65 -54.16
C VAL A 563 -14.54 -30.69 -54.03
N VAL A 564 -14.47 -31.36 -52.87
CA VAL A 564 -13.44 -32.34 -52.55
C VAL A 564 -14.06 -33.63 -51.99
N ASP A 565 -13.46 -34.76 -52.38
CA ASP A 565 -13.84 -36.13 -52.05
C ASP A 565 -12.64 -36.99 -51.60
N ALA A 566 -11.43 -36.40 -51.61
CA ALA A 566 -10.18 -37.05 -51.23
C ALA A 566 -9.57 -36.43 -49.96
N ALA A 567 -8.73 -37.21 -49.28
CA ALA A 567 -7.91 -36.70 -48.17
C ALA A 567 -6.82 -35.76 -48.71
N GLY A 568 -6.58 -34.64 -48.02
CA GLY A 568 -5.64 -33.62 -48.48
C GLY A 568 -5.65 -32.34 -47.64
N THR A 569 -4.71 -31.44 -47.94
CA THR A 569 -4.64 -30.09 -47.35
C THR A 569 -4.95 -29.05 -48.41
N TYR A 570 -5.88 -28.14 -48.12
CA TYR A 570 -6.39 -27.14 -49.04
C TYR A 570 -6.14 -25.73 -48.50
N THR A 571 -5.61 -24.84 -49.36
CA THR A 571 -5.40 -23.41 -49.09
C THR A 571 -5.74 -22.59 -50.31
N VAL A 572 -6.28 -21.39 -50.12
CA VAL A 572 -6.53 -20.40 -51.18
C VAL A 572 -5.67 -19.14 -50.97
N THR A 573 -5.11 -18.62 -52.05
CA THR A 573 -4.48 -17.30 -52.11
C THR A 573 -5.46 -16.33 -52.78
N VAL A 574 -5.59 -15.11 -52.26
CA VAL A 574 -6.53 -14.09 -52.74
C VAL A 574 -5.89 -12.72 -52.83
N ARG A 575 -6.51 -11.84 -53.62
CA ARG A 575 -6.18 -10.40 -53.72
C ARG A 575 -7.47 -9.58 -53.65
N ALA A 576 -7.48 -8.55 -52.81
CA ALA A 576 -8.62 -7.65 -52.67
C ALA A 576 -8.69 -6.62 -53.83
N PRO A 577 -9.88 -6.13 -54.20
CA PRO A 577 -10.02 -5.04 -55.16
C PRO A 577 -9.24 -3.80 -54.71
N GLY A 578 -8.44 -3.22 -55.61
CA GLY A 578 -7.66 -2.00 -55.32
C GLY A 578 -6.46 -2.19 -54.38
N GLN A 579 -6.07 -3.43 -54.04
CA GLN A 579 -4.86 -3.72 -53.26
C GLN A 579 -3.88 -4.58 -54.06
N GLU A 580 -2.58 -4.26 -53.96
CA GLU A 580 -1.50 -5.01 -54.60
C GLU A 580 -1.02 -6.19 -53.72
N CYS A 581 -1.33 -6.18 -52.42
CA CYS A 581 -0.93 -7.20 -51.47
C CYS A 581 -1.78 -8.47 -51.58
N GLU A 582 -1.13 -9.62 -51.79
CA GLU A 582 -1.76 -10.94 -51.73
C GLU A 582 -1.77 -11.51 -50.30
N GLY A 583 -2.78 -12.33 -50.01
CA GLY A 583 -2.95 -13.02 -48.73
C GLY A 583 -3.46 -14.44 -48.90
N ARG A 584 -3.15 -15.31 -47.92
CA ARG A 584 -3.37 -16.76 -48.01
C ARG A 584 -4.17 -17.27 -46.82
N SER A 585 -5.07 -18.23 -47.05
CA SER A 585 -5.90 -18.82 -46.01
C SER A 585 -5.10 -19.72 -45.07
N ALA A 586 -5.64 -19.94 -43.87
CA ALA A 586 -5.26 -21.09 -43.08
C ALA A 586 -5.52 -22.40 -43.86
N PRO A 587 -4.76 -23.48 -43.59
CA PRO A 587 -4.97 -24.78 -44.22
C PRO A 587 -6.20 -25.50 -43.65
N ILE A 588 -7.03 -26.05 -44.54
CA ILE A 588 -8.09 -27.01 -44.19
C ILE A 588 -7.59 -28.41 -44.54
N VAL A 589 -7.65 -29.33 -43.57
CA VAL A 589 -7.22 -30.73 -43.76
C VAL A 589 -8.45 -31.64 -43.76
N ILE A 590 -8.61 -32.41 -44.84
CA ILE A 590 -9.66 -33.44 -44.97
C ILE A 590 -9.02 -34.82 -44.80
N ALA A 591 -9.67 -35.70 -44.04
CA ALA A 591 -9.31 -37.10 -43.84
C ALA A 591 -10.52 -38.00 -44.13
N LEU A 592 -10.28 -39.24 -44.58
CA LEU A 592 -11.35 -40.22 -44.79
C LEU A 592 -11.63 -41.02 -43.51
N GLY A 593 -12.90 -41.34 -43.28
CA GLY A 593 -13.37 -42.23 -42.22
C GLY A 593 -13.25 -43.72 -42.59
N ASP A 594 -13.39 -44.60 -41.60
CA ASP A 594 -13.37 -46.05 -41.82
C ASP A 594 -14.75 -46.60 -42.21
N THR A 595 -14.78 -47.81 -42.78
CA THR A 595 -16.04 -48.52 -43.08
C THR A 595 -16.53 -49.28 -41.85
N VAL A 596 -17.74 -48.96 -41.38
CA VAL A 596 -18.32 -49.54 -40.16
C VAL A 596 -18.93 -50.94 -40.40
N LYS A 597 -18.51 -51.94 -39.61
CA LYS A 597 -19.03 -53.32 -39.64
C LYS A 597 -19.06 -53.94 -38.22
N PRO A 598 -20.20 -53.93 -37.50
CA PRO A 598 -20.30 -54.48 -36.14
C PRO A 598 -20.43 -56.01 -36.09
N GLU A 599 -20.04 -56.62 -34.96
CA GLU A 599 -20.12 -58.05 -34.67
C GLU A 599 -20.97 -58.36 -33.43
N ILE A 600 -21.80 -59.41 -33.48
CA ILE A 600 -22.65 -59.83 -32.34
C ILE A 600 -21.98 -60.95 -31.54
N ARG A 601 -22.02 -60.84 -30.20
CA ARG A 601 -21.38 -61.77 -29.26
C ARG A 601 -22.33 -62.16 -28.12
N SER A 602 -22.23 -63.39 -27.64
CA SER A 602 -22.89 -63.92 -26.43
C SER A 602 -21.87 -64.62 -25.53
N ALA A 603 -22.01 -64.50 -24.21
CA ALA A 603 -21.11 -65.15 -23.24
C ALA A 603 -21.50 -66.61 -22.94
N SER A 604 -22.78 -66.95 -23.05
CA SER A 604 -23.34 -68.29 -22.81
C SER A 604 -23.52 -69.10 -24.10
N GLY A 605 -22.99 -68.63 -25.23
CA GLY A 605 -23.30 -69.16 -26.55
C GLY A 605 -24.71 -68.80 -27.01
N PHE A 606 -25.24 -69.54 -27.99
CA PHE A 606 -26.52 -69.26 -28.64
C PHE A 606 -27.57 -70.37 -28.44
N ARG A 607 -27.39 -71.25 -27.43
CA ARG A 607 -28.30 -72.36 -27.11
C ARG A 607 -28.46 -72.54 -25.60
N PHE A 608 -29.70 -72.70 -25.10
CA PHE A 608 -30.03 -72.80 -23.66
C PHE A 608 -31.31 -73.62 -23.38
N CYS A 609 -31.54 -74.01 -22.12
CA CYS A 609 -32.72 -74.81 -21.72
C CYS A 609 -33.98 -73.93 -21.51
N GLU A 610 -35.15 -74.52 -21.75
CA GLU A 610 -36.47 -73.90 -21.62
C GLU A 610 -36.72 -73.43 -20.17
N GLY A 611 -36.88 -72.11 -20.03
CA GLY A 611 -37.01 -71.41 -18.74
C GLY A 611 -35.86 -70.46 -18.43
N ASP A 612 -34.72 -70.57 -19.11
CA ASP A 612 -33.57 -69.66 -18.98
C ASP A 612 -33.58 -68.52 -20.03
N VAL A 613 -32.58 -67.62 -20.00
CA VAL A 613 -32.39 -66.51 -20.94
C VAL A 613 -30.90 -66.25 -21.23
N ILE A 614 -30.56 -65.62 -22.36
CA ILE A 614 -29.19 -65.22 -22.74
C ILE A 614 -29.10 -63.74 -23.16
N THR A 615 -27.89 -63.18 -23.22
CA THR A 615 -27.66 -61.77 -23.61
C THR A 615 -26.75 -61.66 -24.83
N LEU A 616 -27.21 -60.92 -25.86
CA LEU A 616 -26.46 -60.58 -27.07
C LEU A 616 -25.93 -59.15 -26.96
N ARG A 617 -24.70 -58.88 -27.44
CA ARG A 617 -24.08 -57.54 -27.44
C ARG A 617 -23.16 -57.32 -28.64
N THR A 618 -22.84 -56.06 -28.96
CA THR A 618 -21.77 -55.73 -29.91
C THR A 618 -20.37 -55.96 -29.33
N GLU A 619 -19.35 -56.02 -30.19
CA GLU A 619 -17.94 -56.17 -29.81
C GLU A 619 -17.32 -54.91 -29.21
N ARG A 620 -17.84 -53.73 -29.59
CA ARG A 620 -17.40 -52.42 -29.12
C ARG A 620 -18.60 -51.45 -29.01
N PRO A 621 -18.48 -50.34 -28.27
CA PRO A 621 -19.53 -49.34 -28.21
C PRO A 621 -19.61 -48.53 -29.51
N TYR A 622 -20.83 -48.20 -29.90
CA TYR A 622 -21.22 -47.31 -31.00
C TYR A 622 -22.08 -46.15 -30.47
N ARG A 623 -22.22 -45.09 -31.26
CA ARG A 623 -22.99 -43.88 -30.93
C ARG A 623 -24.50 -44.13 -30.97
N GLN A 624 -24.97 -45.00 -31.86
CA GLN A 624 -26.37 -45.41 -32.01
C GLN A 624 -26.43 -46.91 -32.36
N TYR A 625 -27.54 -47.56 -32.00
CA TYR A 625 -27.82 -48.96 -32.29
C TYR A 625 -29.27 -49.13 -32.74
N ARG A 626 -29.54 -50.17 -33.52
CA ARG A 626 -30.88 -50.65 -33.84
C ARG A 626 -30.84 -52.14 -34.10
N TRP A 627 -31.36 -52.93 -33.16
CA TRP A 627 -31.44 -54.38 -33.27
C TRP A 627 -32.63 -54.82 -34.13
N SER A 628 -32.58 -56.05 -34.64
CA SER A 628 -33.68 -56.71 -35.38
C SER A 628 -34.99 -56.77 -34.59
N THR A 629 -34.91 -56.78 -33.27
CA THR A 629 -36.04 -56.76 -32.32
C THR A 629 -36.59 -55.36 -32.04
N GLY A 630 -35.87 -54.29 -32.44
CA GLY A 630 -36.30 -52.89 -32.35
C GLY A 630 -35.60 -52.06 -31.27
N GLU A 631 -34.90 -52.68 -30.32
CA GLU A 631 -34.14 -52.00 -29.26
C GLU A 631 -32.94 -51.21 -29.81
N GLN A 632 -32.53 -50.19 -29.05
CA GLN A 632 -31.47 -49.24 -29.41
C GLN A 632 -30.30 -49.24 -28.40
N THR A 633 -30.19 -50.30 -27.62
CA THR A 633 -29.18 -50.50 -26.56
C THR A 633 -27.93 -51.21 -27.10
N PRO A 634 -26.77 -51.12 -26.42
CA PRO A 634 -25.56 -51.90 -26.79
C PRO A 634 -25.72 -53.43 -26.68
N SER A 635 -26.76 -53.89 -25.98
CA SER A 635 -27.06 -55.30 -25.75
C SER A 635 -28.57 -55.54 -25.57
N ILE A 636 -29.03 -56.76 -25.88
CA ILE A 636 -30.41 -57.24 -25.72
C ILE A 636 -30.45 -58.60 -25.00
N THR A 637 -31.56 -58.93 -24.35
CA THR A 637 -31.78 -60.22 -23.68
C THR A 637 -32.80 -61.04 -24.45
N VAL A 638 -32.53 -62.33 -24.64
CA VAL A 638 -33.30 -63.25 -25.50
C VAL A 638 -33.75 -64.48 -24.70
N SER A 639 -35.03 -64.82 -24.81
CA SER A 639 -35.69 -65.97 -24.17
C SER A 639 -36.31 -66.98 -25.15
N SER A 640 -36.17 -66.73 -26.46
CA SER A 640 -36.80 -67.50 -27.54
C SER A 640 -35.81 -67.81 -28.67
N SER A 641 -36.05 -68.88 -29.42
CA SER A 641 -35.30 -69.17 -30.64
C SER A 641 -35.60 -68.13 -31.74
N GLY A 642 -34.60 -67.73 -32.54
CA GLY A 642 -34.78 -66.74 -33.61
C GLY A 642 -33.45 -66.16 -34.15
N ASP A 643 -33.56 -65.29 -35.16
CA ASP A 643 -32.43 -64.65 -35.87
C ASP A 643 -32.25 -63.17 -35.48
N TYR A 644 -31.02 -62.76 -35.20
CA TYR A 644 -30.68 -61.44 -34.64
C TYR A 644 -29.60 -60.70 -35.44
N TRP A 645 -29.77 -59.39 -35.65
CA TRP A 645 -28.80 -58.48 -36.29
C TRP A 645 -28.86 -57.06 -35.68
N VAL A 646 -27.85 -56.22 -35.94
CA VAL A 646 -27.81 -54.82 -35.47
C VAL A 646 -27.25 -53.83 -36.53
N GLU A 647 -27.92 -52.68 -36.67
CA GLU A 647 -27.44 -51.48 -37.38
C GLU A 647 -26.82 -50.51 -36.37
N VAL A 648 -25.69 -49.86 -36.70
CA VAL A 648 -24.97 -48.95 -35.79
C VAL A 648 -24.42 -47.70 -36.50
N THR A 649 -24.21 -46.64 -35.72
CA THR A 649 -23.52 -45.40 -36.13
C THR A 649 -22.27 -45.20 -35.28
N ASP A 650 -21.12 -44.91 -35.87
CA ASP A 650 -19.87 -44.66 -35.14
C ASP A 650 -19.75 -43.22 -34.58
N GLU A 651 -18.62 -42.92 -33.94
CA GLU A 651 -18.30 -41.60 -33.37
C GLU A 651 -18.10 -40.49 -34.42
N PHE A 652 -17.90 -40.84 -35.69
CA PHE A 652 -17.72 -39.92 -36.82
C PHE A 652 -18.98 -39.76 -37.70
N ASN A 653 -20.12 -40.32 -37.26
CA ASN A 653 -21.40 -40.41 -37.97
C ASN A 653 -21.40 -41.33 -39.22
N CYS A 654 -20.42 -42.19 -39.40
CA CYS A 654 -20.46 -43.23 -40.43
C CYS A 654 -21.32 -44.42 -39.94
N THR A 655 -22.07 -45.07 -40.83
CA THR A 655 -23.08 -46.10 -40.47
C THR A 655 -22.72 -47.48 -41.02
N GLY A 656 -23.18 -48.54 -40.36
CA GLY A 656 -22.92 -49.93 -40.75
C GLY A 656 -23.86 -50.95 -40.12
N ARG A 657 -23.85 -52.20 -40.61
CA ARG A 657 -24.75 -53.28 -40.17
C ARG A 657 -24.03 -54.61 -39.98
N SER A 658 -24.44 -55.39 -38.99
CA SER A 658 -23.86 -56.70 -38.66
C SER A 658 -24.32 -57.82 -39.61
N ALA A 659 -23.62 -58.94 -39.54
CA ALA A 659 -24.17 -60.23 -39.97
C ALA A 659 -25.34 -60.69 -39.05
N VAL A 660 -26.10 -61.69 -39.50
CA VAL A 660 -27.22 -62.30 -38.76
C VAL A 660 -26.72 -63.49 -37.92
N VAL A 661 -27.26 -63.66 -36.71
CA VAL A 661 -26.91 -64.75 -35.77
C VAL A 661 -28.18 -65.44 -35.23
N GLY A 662 -28.25 -66.77 -35.29
CA GLY A 662 -29.38 -67.57 -34.83
C GLY A 662 -29.24 -68.11 -33.39
N VAL A 663 -30.36 -68.18 -32.66
CA VAL A 663 -30.48 -68.63 -31.26
C VAL A 663 -31.47 -69.80 -31.13
N VAL A 664 -31.23 -70.74 -30.20
CA VAL A 664 -31.99 -72.01 -30.03
C VAL A 664 -32.34 -72.29 -28.54
N VAL A 665 -33.51 -72.88 -28.27
CA VAL A 665 -33.97 -73.27 -26.91
C VAL A 665 -34.36 -74.76 -26.84
N ASP A 666 -33.92 -75.47 -25.80
CA ASP A 666 -34.10 -76.93 -25.59
C ASP A 666 -35.14 -77.28 -24.50
N PRO A 667 -36.05 -78.26 -24.66
CA PRO A 667 -37.08 -78.59 -23.66
C PRO A 667 -36.56 -79.19 -22.34
N ASN A 668 -37.33 -79.01 -21.25
CA ASN A 668 -36.93 -79.43 -19.89
C ASN A 668 -37.46 -80.85 -19.48
N PRO A 669 -36.58 -81.83 -19.15
CA PRO A 669 -36.93 -83.25 -19.00
C PRO A 669 -37.47 -83.68 -17.62
N ILE A 670 -37.52 -82.78 -16.63
CA ILE A 670 -37.97 -83.11 -15.25
C ILE A 670 -39.45 -82.77 -15.10
N GLU A 671 -40.31 -83.76 -14.85
CA GLU A 671 -41.77 -83.59 -14.65
C GLU A 671 -42.17 -83.96 -13.21
N ILE A 672 -43.13 -83.24 -12.62
CA ILE A 672 -43.69 -83.51 -11.28
C ILE A 672 -45.07 -84.15 -11.44
N VAL A 673 -45.34 -85.24 -10.72
CA VAL A 673 -46.57 -86.03 -10.87
C VAL A 673 -47.40 -86.03 -9.58
N GLY A 674 -48.73 -85.88 -9.73
CA GLY A 674 -49.70 -86.00 -8.65
C GLY A 674 -50.44 -84.70 -8.34
N ARG A 675 -51.13 -84.64 -7.18
CA ARG A 675 -51.88 -83.45 -6.75
C ARG A 675 -51.01 -82.32 -6.18
N ALA A 676 -49.70 -82.53 -6.03
CA ALA A 676 -48.76 -81.44 -5.90
C ALA A 676 -48.65 -80.73 -7.26
N GLY A 677 -49.44 -79.67 -7.45
CA GLY A 677 -49.23 -78.70 -8.53
C GLY A 677 -47.96 -77.89 -8.25
N SER A 678 -47.97 -76.59 -8.53
CA SER A 678 -46.86 -75.69 -8.11
C SER A 678 -46.69 -75.55 -6.58
N LEU A 679 -47.51 -76.24 -5.78
CA LEU A 679 -47.57 -76.19 -4.32
C LEU A 679 -47.69 -77.62 -3.72
N TRP A 680 -46.89 -77.94 -2.71
CA TRP A 680 -46.90 -79.22 -1.97
C TRP A 680 -46.98 -78.98 -0.45
N TRP A 681 -47.81 -79.72 0.30
CA TRP A 681 -48.31 -79.34 1.63
C TRP A 681 -48.12 -80.40 2.74
N PHE A 682 -47.76 -79.95 3.94
CA PHE A 682 -47.58 -80.75 5.16
C PHE A 682 -48.47 -80.24 6.31
N ASP A 683 -49.19 -81.13 7.00
CA ASP A 683 -49.99 -80.81 8.20
C ASP A 683 -49.48 -81.60 9.42
N THR A 684 -49.18 -80.92 10.53
CA THR A 684 -48.70 -81.53 11.78
C THR A 684 -49.60 -81.24 13.00
N THR A 685 -50.82 -80.72 12.78
CA THR A 685 -51.73 -80.27 13.86
C THR A 685 -52.14 -81.35 14.88
N ALA A 686 -52.00 -82.64 14.56
CA ALA A 686 -52.39 -83.77 15.42
C ALA A 686 -51.23 -84.46 16.17
N ALA A 687 -49.97 -84.12 15.89
CA ALA A 687 -48.81 -84.70 16.58
C ALA A 687 -47.58 -83.77 16.50
N MET A 688 -47.01 -83.40 17.65
CA MET A 688 -45.88 -82.47 17.78
C MET A 688 -44.52 -83.13 17.46
N ALA A 689 -44.39 -83.74 16.27
CA ALA A 689 -43.19 -84.44 15.82
C ALA A 689 -42.90 -84.19 14.34
N MET A 690 -41.65 -84.43 13.91
CA MET A 690 -41.21 -84.30 12.51
C MET A 690 -42.10 -85.14 11.57
N ARG A 691 -42.58 -84.53 10.48
CA ARG A 691 -43.37 -85.22 9.44
C ARG A 691 -42.65 -85.18 8.10
N CYS A 692 -42.41 -86.35 7.52
CA CYS A 692 -41.87 -86.49 6.17
C CYS A 692 -42.95 -86.96 5.20
N ASP A 693 -42.89 -86.45 3.97
CA ASP A 693 -43.72 -86.86 2.84
C ASP A 693 -42.82 -87.00 1.60
N SER A 694 -43.30 -87.61 0.52
CA SER A 694 -42.51 -87.81 -0.70
C SER A 694 -43.21 -87.27 -1.94
N LEU A 695 -42.46 -86.56 -2.78
CA LEU A 695 -42.88 -86.01 -4.07
C LEU A 695 -42.57 -87.00 -5.19
N LEU A 696 -43.49 -87.19 -6.12
CA LEU A 696 -43.29 -88.08 -7.26
C LEU A 696 -42.73 -87.30 -8.44
N VAL A 697 -41.57 -87.71 -8.94
CA VAL A 697 -40.90 -87.11 -10.11
C VAL A 697 -40.91 -88.13 -11.24
N ARG A 698 -41.34 -87.73 -12.43
CA ARG A 698 -41.28 -88.51 -13.67
C ARG A 698 -40.20 -87.95 -14.58
N ASN A 699 -39.55 -88.84 -15.31
CA ASN A 699 -38.68 -88.50 -16.42
C ASN A 699 -39.47 -88.47 -17.73
N SER A 700 -39.65 -87.29 -18.32
CA SER A 700 -40.34 -87.14 -19.61
C SER A 700 -39.42 -87.32 -20.82
N SER A 701 -38.13 -87.56 -20.60
CA SER A 701 -37.12 -87.76 -21.66
C SER A 701 -36.87 -89.24 -21.98
N VAL A 702 -36.16 -89.48 -23.09
CA VAL A 702 -35.82 -90.81 -23.60
C VAL A 702 -34.54 -91.40 -22.99
N VAL A 703 -33.87 -90.70 -22.06
CA VAL A 703 -32.65 -91.15 -21.37
C VAL A 703 -32.82 -91.05 -19.85
N PRO A 704 -32.18 -91.91 -19.03
CA PRO A 704 -32.30 -91.82 -17.58
C PRO A 704 -31.84 -90.46 -17.05
N ILE A 705 -32.66 -89.79 -16.23
CA ILE A 705 -32.23 -88.59 -15.51
C ILE A 705 -31.70 -88.97 -14.13
N GLN A 706 -30.59 -88.35 -13.74
CA GLN A 706 -30.06 -88.43 -12.40
C GLN A 706 -30.33 -87.10 -11.71
N ILE A 707 -31.23 -87.10 -10.73
CA ILE A 707 -31.45 -85.94 -9.84
C ILE A 707 -30.24 -85.89 -8.90
N GLY A 708 -29.27 -85.06 -9.29
CA GLY A 708 -28.01 -84.90 -8.55
C GLY A 708 -28.12 -83.94 -7.39
N SER A 709 -29.07 -83.00 -7.43
CA SER A 709 -29.34 -82.07 -6.32
C SER A 709 -30.83 -81.78 -6.15
N ALA A 710 -31.24 -81.63 -4.89
CA ALA A 710 -32.56 -81.19 -4.48
C ALA A 710 -32.37 -80.14 -3.37
N VAL A 711 -32.57 -78.86 -3.69
CA VAL A 711 -32.15 -77.72 -2.87
C VAL A 711 -33.36 -76.88 -2.47
N LEU A 712 -33.51 -76.61 -1.18
CA LEU A 712 -34.49 -75.67 -0.65
C LEU A 712 -33.88 -74.26 -0.58
N ALA A 713 -34.62 -73.25 -1.02
CA ALA A 713 -34.10 -71.89 -1.17
C ALA A 713 -33.86 -71.16 0.16
N ARG A 714 -34.60 -71.49 1.23
CA ARG A 714 -34.45 -70.90 2.56
C ARG A 714 -33.98 -71.92 3.61
N ASN A 715 -34.41 -73.17 3.50
CA ASN A 715 -33.98 -74.33 4.30
C ASN A 715 -34.06 -74.10 5.82
N ILE A 716 -35.16 -73.50 6.29
CA ILE A 716 -35.33 -73.09 7.70
C ILE A 716 -36.04 -74.18 8.52
N GLU A 717 -37.22 -74.62 8.08
CA GLU A 717 -38.10 -75.60 8.78
C GLU A 717 -38.28 -76.91 7.98
N PHE A 718 -37.79 -76.91 6.73
CA PHE A 718 -37.80 -78.03 5.80
C PHE A 718 -36.39 -78.56 5.62
N SER A 719 -36.26 -79.87 5.42
CA SER A 719 -35.00 -80.54 5.09
C SER A 719 -35.21 -81.62 4.04
N VAL A 720 -34.19 -81.82 3.19
CA VAL A 720 -34.14 -82.93 2.23
C VAL A 720 -33.09 -83.92 2.74
N PRO A 721 -33.45 -85.15 3.15
CA PRO A 721 -32.48 -86.15 3.57
C PRO A 721 -31.50 -86.48 2.44
N LEU A 722 -30.24 -86.05 2.54
CA LEU A 722 -29.25 -86.20 1.47
C LEU A 722 -28.93 -87.65 1.10
N SER A 723 -29.19 -88.61 2.02
CA SER A 723 -29.01 -90.05 1.79
C SER A 723 -29.91 -90.65 0.70
N GLN A 724 -30.92 -89.92 0.22
CA GLN A 724 -31.72 -90.33 -0.94
C GLN A 724 -31.08 -89.96 -2.28
N LEU A 725 -30.09 -89.05 -2.28
CA LEU A 725 -29.46 -88.55 -3.49
C LEU A 725 -28.22 -89.41 -3.81
N PRO A 726 -27.95 -89.70 -5.10
CA PRO A 726 -28.73 -89.30 -6.27
C PRO A 726 -29.99 -90.17 -6.48
N VAL A 727 -31.11 -89.55 -6.88
CA VAL A 727 -32.31 -90.28 -7.33
C VAL A 727 -32.21 -90.48 -8.84
N ILE A 728 -32.06 -91.73 -9.29
CA ILE A 728 -32.02 -92.09 -10.72
C ILE A 728 -33.44 -92.47 -11.17
N VAL A 729 -33.96 -91.73 -12.16
CA VAL A 729 -35.30 -91.92 -12.74
C VAL A 729 -35.16 -92.40 -14.19
N PRO A 730 -35.42 -93.68 -14.50
CA PRO A 730 -35.39 -94.20 -15.86
C PRO A 730 -36.40 -93.50 -16.79
N PRO A 731 -36.24 -93.57 -18.12
CA PRO A 731 -37.17 -92.97 -19.10
C PRO A 731 -38.62 -93.42 -18.87
N GLY A 732 -39.55 -92.45 -18.79
CA GLY A 732 -40.97 -92.74 -18.58
C GLY A 732 -41.35 -93.31 -17.20
N GLU A 733 -40.37 -93.61 -16.34
CA GLU A 733 -40.60 -94.10 -14.98
C GLU A 733 -40.74 -92.95 -13.96
N GLU A 734 -41.19 -93.31 -12.77
CA GLU A 734 -41.44 -92.40 -11.66
C GLU A 734 -40.62 -92.81 -10.42
N ARG A 735 -40.12 -91.83 -9.67
CA ARG A 735 -39.38 -92.05 -8.42
C ARG A 735 -39.76 -91.01 -7.37
N TRP A 736 -39.66 -91.40 -6.12
CA TRP A 736 -40.00 -90.58 -4.96
C TRP A 736 -38.80 -89.77 -4.46
N VAL A 737 -39.00 -88.47 -4.23
CA VAL A 737 -38.07 -87.56 -3.55
C VAL A 737 -38.70 -87.13 -2.23
N ARG A 738 -38.13 -87.54 -1.11
CA ARG A 738 -38.62 -87.27 0.25
C ARG A 738 -38.16 -85.91 0.77
N VAL A 739 -39.09 -85.16 1.35
CA VAL A 739 -38.82 -83.93 2.10
C VAL A 739 -39.46 -84.05 3.48
N CYS A 740 -38.78 -83.52 4.49
CA CYS A 740 -39.19 -83.57 5.88
C CYS A 740 -39.41 -82.16 6.43
N PHE A 741 -40.53 -81.97 7.13
CA PHE A 741 -40.89 -80.74 7.82
C PHE A 741 -40.85 -80.99 9.34
N LEU A 742 -40.14 -80.13 10.06
CA LEU A 742 -40.16 -80.08 11.52
C LEU A 742 -40.45 -78.64 11.93
N PRO A 743 -41.68 -78.30 12.38
CA PRO A 743 -41.99 -76.94 12.76
C PRO A 743 -41.35 -76.59 14.10
N THR A 744 -40.56 -75.52 14.12
CA THR A 744 -40.10 -74.84 15.33
C THR A 744 -40.86 -73.52 15.57
N VAL A 745 -41.54 -73.00 14.54
CA VAL A 745 -42.33 -71.76 14.57
C VAL A 745 -43.80 -72.04 14.26
N LEU A 746 -44.70 -71.36 14.98
CA LEU A 746 -46.15 -71.44 14.81
C LEU A 746 -46.61 -70.75 13.53
N GLY A 747 -47.68 -71.27 12.91
CA GLY A 747 -48.25 -70.74 11.65
C GLY A 747 -47.79 -71.49 10.40
N GLU A 748 -47.98 -70.86 9.23
CA GLU A 748 -47.66 -71.43 7.92
C GLU A 748 -46.24 -71.04 7.47
N GLN A 749 -45.45 -72.03 7.08
CA GLN A 749 -44.08 -71.89 6.57
C GLN A 749 -44.03 -72.30 5.10
N ARG A 750 -43.30 -71.54 4.27
CA ARG A 750 -43.11 -71.84 2.84
C ARG A 750 -41.64 -71.93 2.45
N ASP A 751 -41.31 -72.65 1.38
CA ASP A 751 -40.00 -72.59 0.72
C ASP A 751 -40.11 -72.93 -0.77
N THR A 752 -39.02 -72.77 -1.53
CA THR A 752 -38.92 -73.21 -2.93
C THR A 752 -37.92 -74.36 -3.05
N LEU A 753 -38.40 -75.54 -3.43
CA LEU A 753 -37.60 -76.69 -3.80
C LEU A 753 -37.15 -76.56 -5.26
N ARG A 754 -35.85 -76.71 -5.51
CA ARG A 754 -35.25 -76.79 -6.84
C ARG A 754 -34.69 -78.18 -7.06
N LEU A 755 -35.13 -78.84 -8.11
CA LEU A 755 -34.58 -80.10 -8.60
C LEU A 755 -33.74 -79.81 -9.85
N SER A 756 -32.54 -80.37 -9.92
CA SER A 756 -31.69 -80.29 -11.11
C SER A 756 -31.20 -81.66 -11.53
N ASP A 757 -30.95 -81.82 -12.83
CA ASP A 757 -30.10 -82.90 -13.31
C ASP A 757 -28.68 -82.79 -12.73
N ALA A 758 -27.89 -83.86 -12.86
CA ALA A 758 -26.51 -83.91 -12.37
C ALA A 758 -25.55 -82.93 -13.09
N ALA A 759 -25.90 -82.45 -14.28
CA ALA A 759 -25.14 -81.43 -15.01
C ALA A 759 -25.51 -80.00 -14.59
N ASN A 760 -26.61 -79.85 -13.82
CA ASN A 760 -27.24 -78.58 -13.49
C ASN A 760 -27.61 -77.77 -14.76
N TYR A 761 -27.96 -78.46 -15.85
CA TYR A 761 -28.28 -77.88 -17.16
C TYR A 761 -29.77 -77.50 -17.24
N CYS A 762 -30.68 -78.46 -17.06
CA CYS A 762 -32.11 -78.19 -16.94
C CYS A 762 -32.59 -78.35 -15.48
N LYS A 763 -33.49 -77.46 -15.05
CA LYS A 763 -33.89 -77.30 -13.63
C LYS A 763 -35.40 -77.12 -13.52
N ARG A 764 -36.03 -77.69 -12.49
CA ARG A 764 -37.44 -77.49 -12.18
C ARG A 764 -37.58 -76.93 -10.76
N GLN A 765 -38.51 -75.99 -10.57
CA GLN A 765 -38.75 -75.32 -9.28
C GLN A 765 -40.19 -75.55 -8.81
N LEU A 766 -40.39 -75.74 -7.51
CA LEU A 766 -41.68 -76.02 -6.86
C LEU A 766 -41.77 -75.26 -5.53
N VAL A 767 -42.96 -74.86 -5.08
CA VAL A 767 -43.15 -74.27 -3.75
C VAL A 767 -43.65 -75.34 -2.77
N VAL A 768 -43.07 -75.41 -1.57
CA VAL A 768 -43.45 -76.33 -0.47
C VAL A 768 -43.98 -75.54 0.73
N VAL A 769 -44.93 -76.13 1.49
CA VAL A 769 -45.68 -75.44 2.57
C VAL A 769 -45.98 -76.38 3.75
N GLY A 770 -45.98 -75.87 4.99
CA GLY A 770 -46.29 -76.64 6.21
C GLY A 770 -46.82 -75.80 7.37
N VAL A 771 -47.62 -76.36 8.28
CA VAL A 771 -48.38 -75.60 9.33
C VAL A 771 -48.30 -76.20 10.74
N CYS A 772 -48.15 -75.34 11.77
CA CYS A 772 -48.13 -75.70 13.20
C CYS A 772 -49.02 -74.81 14.10
N ALA A 773 -49.58 -75.39 15.18
CA ALA A 773 -50.49 -74.73 16.15
C ALA A 773 -50.06 -74.92 17.63
N ALA A 774 -50.48 -74.04 18.53
CA ALA A 774 -49.82 -73.80 19.82
C ALA A 774 -50.42 -74.52 21.03
N ASN A 775 -49.55 -75.08 21.88
CA ASN A 775 -49.58 -74.96 23.36
C ASN A 775 -48.24 -75.44 23.94
N ALA A 776 -47.80 -74.85 25.06
CA ALA A 776 -46.39 -74.89 25.46
C ALA A 776 -45.96 -76.13 26.27
N TYR A 777 -44.84 -76.74 25.89
CA TYR A 777 -43.79 -77.10 26.85
C TYR A 777 -42.38 -77.13 26.22
N ALA A 778 -41.37 -77.17 27.09
CA ALA A 778 -39.96 -77.24 26.72
C ALA A 778 -39.58 -78.57 26.04
N ALA A 779 -38.63 -78.49 25.11
CA ALA A 779 -37.91 -79.64 24.56
C ALA A 779 -36.41 -79.51 24.83
N SER A 780 -35.80 -80.60 25.27
CA SER A 780 -34.37 -80.73 25.55
C SER A 780 -33.54 -80.80 24.27
N SER A 781 -32.33 -80.21 24.26
CA SER A 781 -31.26 -80.76 23.41
C SER A 781 -30.80 -82.11 23.99
N SER A 782 -30.31 -83.00 23.13
CA SER A 782 -30.18 -84.43 23.40
C SER A 782 -29.17 -84.86 24.48
N CYS A 783 -28.62 -83.93 25.29
CA CYS A 783 -27.61 -84.19 26.34
C CYS A 783 -27.76 -83.35 27.64
N ASN A 784 -28.91 -82.72 27.88
CA ASN A 784 -29.37 -82.28 29.22
C ASN A 784 -28.43 -81.37 30.07
N VAL A 785 -27.56 -80.56 29.46
CA VAL A 785 -26.82 -79.47 30.15
C VAL A 785 -27.56 -78.15 29.95
N GLY A 786 -28.07 -77.58 31.05
CA GLY A 786 -28.79 -76.31 31.03
C GLY A 786 -27.88 -75.10 30.94
N VAL A 787 -27.71 -74.52 29.74
CA VAL A 787 -27.15 -73.17 29.60
C VAL A 787 -28.25 -72.16 29.92
N ARG A 788 -28.21 -71.57 31.13
CA ARG A 788 -29.03 -70.38 31.44
C ARG A 788 -28.51 -69.19 30.63
N GLY A 789 -29.23 -68.87 29.56
CA GLY A 789 -29.15 -67.55 28.93
C GLY A 789 -29.90 -66.51 29.77
N GLU A 790 -29.36 -66.13 30.92
CA GLU A 790 -29.83 -64.93 31.62
C GLU A 790 -29.37 -63.69 30.85
N THR A 791 -30.31 -62.83 30.44
CA THR A 791 -29.99 -61.46 30.04
C THR A 791 -29.51 -60.69 31.27
N ALA A 792 -28.21 -60.75 31.54
CA ALA A 792 -27.56 -59.87 32.49
C ALA A 792 -27.55 -58.44 31.93
N THR A 793 -28.58 -57.66 32.23
CA THR A 793 -28.53 -56.20 32.15
C THR A 793 -27.52 -55.69 33.16
N PHE A 794 -26.26 -55.62 32.76
CA PHE A 794 -25.28 -54.78 33.44
C PHE A 794 -25.84 -53.35 33.47
N ALA A 795 -25.69 -52.65 34.60
CA ALA A 795 -26.40 -51.39 34.88
C ALA A 795 -25.92 -50.18 34.04
N HIS A 796 -25.19 -50.40 32.95
CA HIS A 796 -24.67 -49.40 32.02
C HIS A 796 -25.01 -49.81 30.59
N ALA A 797 -25.54 -48.86 29.81
CA ALA A 797 -26.19 -49.14 28.53
C ALA A 797 -25.22 -49.64 27.44
N GLY A 798 -25.69 -50.58 26.61
CA GLY A 798 -25.28 -50.64 25.21
C GLY A 798 -24.38 -51.79 24.73
N LEU A 799 -24.28 -52.94 25.43
CA LEU A 799 -23.54 -54.10 24.91
C LEU A 799 -24.48 -55.26 24.54
N VAL A 800 -24.40 -55.74 23.30
CA VAL A 800 -25.13 -56.95 22.83
C VAL A 800 -24.16 -57.85 22.07
N VAL A 801 -24.10 -59.12 22.47
CA VAL A 801 -23.25 -60.15 21.86
C VAL A 801 -24.16 -61.19 21.21
N VAL A 802 -24.00 -61.41 19.92
CA VAL A 802 -24.87 -62.30 19.12
C VAL A 802 -24.08 -63.54 18.70
N PRO A 803 -24.33 -64.72 19.29
CA PRO A 803 -23.68 -65.96 18.86
C PRO A 803 -24.25 -66.45 17.51
N PRO A 804 -23.44 -67.06 16.64
CA PRO A 804 -23.87 -67.50 15.32
C PRO A 804 -24.67 -68.81 15.39
N TYR A 805 -25.96 -68.76 15.03
CA TYR A 805 -26.77 -69.94 14.68
C TYR A 805 -27.77 -69.56 13.57
N PRO A 806 -28.04 -70.42 12.56
CA PRO A 806 -27.59 -71.81 12.41
C PRO A 806 -26.62 -72.04 11.21
N ASN A 807 -25.39 -71.52 11.23
CA ASN A 807 -24.25 -72.19 10.57
C ASN A 807 -22.88 -71.66 11.08
N PRO A 808 -21.97 -72.50 11.59
CA PRO A 808 -20.74 -72.03 12.26
C PRO A 808 -19.52 -72.03 11.30
N ALA A 809 -19.48 -71.06 10.38
CA ALA A 809 -18.37 -70.90 9.44
C ALA A 809 -17.97 -69.42 9.27
N SER A 810 -17.70 -68.74 10.39
CA SER A 810 -17.09 -67.40 10.40
C SER A 810 -15.80 -67.46 11.21
N ASP A 811 -14.68 -67.17 10.54
CA ASP A 811 -13.37 -66.98 11.19
C ASP A 811 -13.27 -65.64 11.96
N ASN A 812 -14.34 -64.85 12.03
CA ASN A 812 -14.37 -63.56 12.70
C ASN A 812 -15.46 -63.52 13.79
N VAL A 813 -15.07 -63.10 15.00
CA VAL A 813 -15.97 -62.86 16.14
C VAL A 813 -16.38 -61.39 16.15
N ALA A 814 -17.65 -61.12 15.82
CA ALA A 814 -18.21 -59.77 15.78
C ALA A 814 -18.90 -59.38 17.10
N LEU A 815 -18.74 -58.11 17.49
CA LEU A 815 -19.25 -57.51 18.73
C LEU A 815 -19.91 -56.18 18.40
N VAL A 816 -21.02 -55.85 19.07
CA VAL A 816 -21.72 -54.58 18.86
C VAL A 816 -21.83 -53.82 20.17
N VAL A 817 -21.30 -52.60 20.17
CA VAL A 817 -21.28 -51.69 21.32
C VAL A 817 -21.95 -50.38 20.95
N HIS A 818 -22.79 -49.85 21.83
CA HIS A 818 -23.47 -48.57 21.67
C HIS A 818 -22.90 -47.58 22.70
N GLY A 819 -22.03 -46.66 22.26
CA GLY A 819 -21.44 -45.63 23.14
C GLY A 819 -20.10 -45.08 22.62
N ALA A 820 -19.21 -44.76 23.55
CA ALA A 820 -17.81 -44.49 23.26
C ALA A 820 -17.08 -45.78 22.83
N GLU A 821 -16.06 -45.64 21.98
CA GLU A 821 -15.34 -46.75 21.35
C GLU A 821 -14.49 -47.51 22.38
N PRO A 822 -14.81 -48.78 22.68
CA PRO A 822 -14.06 -49.55 23.66
C PRO A 822 -12.86 -50.24 23.01
N ALA A 823 -11.81 -50.45 23.81
CA ALA A 823 -10.73 -51.36 23.43
C ALA A 823 -11.23 -52.80 23.62
N ALA A 824 -11.16 -53.63 22.57
CA ALA A 824 -11.48 -55.04 22.66
C ALA A 824 -10.30 -55.90 22.18
N GLU A 825 -10.02 -56.97 22.91
CA GLU A 825 -8.85 -57.83 22.70
C GLU A 825 -9.15 -59.26 23.10
N VAL A 826 -8.65 -60.23 22.34
CA VAL A 826 -8.67 -61.65 22.71
C VAL A 826 -7.34 -61.96 23.40
N LEU A 827 -7.44 -62.48 24.62
CA LEU A 827 -6.34 -62.99 25.42
C LEU A 827 -6.33 -64.52 25.39
N ALA A 828 -5.15 -65.13 25.45
CA ALA A 828 -5.02 -66.53 25.85
C ALA A 828 -5.35 -66.69 27.36
N LEU A 829 -5.63 -67.92 27.80
CA LEU A 829 -6.01 -68.19 29.20
C LEU A 829 -4.91 -67.86 30.23
N ASN A 830 -3.66 -67.71 29.81
CA ASN A 830 -2.56 -67.23 30.66
C ASN A 830 -2.54 -65.70 30.84
N GLY A 831 -3.41 -64.97 30.14
CA GLY A 831 -3.52 -63.50 30.17
C GLY A 831 -2.78 -62.78 29.03
N ASP A 832 -1.99 -63.48 28.21
CA ASP A 832 -1.28 -62.85 27.09
C ASP A 832 -2.23 -62.44 25.97
N ARG A 833 -2.02 -61.25 25.40
CA ARG A 833 -2.83 -60.75 24.29
C ARG A 833 -2.47 -61.44 22.97
N VAL A 834 -3.41 -62.21 22.42
CA VAL A 834 -3.24 -62.94 21.16
C VAL A 834 -3.87 -62.24 19.96
N ARG A 835 -4.95 -61.47 20.15
CA ARG A 835 -5.53 -60.63 19.09
C ARG A 835 -6.04 -59.31 19.66
N GLU A 836 -5.92 -58.24 18.89
CA GLU A 836 -6.61 -56.98 19.12
C GLU A 836 -7.76 -56.85 18.12
N CYS A 837 -8.97 -56.64 18.62
CA CYS A 837 -10.16 -56.50 17.80
C CYS A 837 -10.24 -55.08 17.23
N ARG A 838 -10.77 -54.94 16.02
CA ARG A 838 -10.79 -53.66 15.28
C ARG A 838 -12.21 -53.25 14.95
N THR A 839 -12.44 -51.94 14.88
CA THR A 839 -13.72 -51.39 14.40
C THR A 839 -13.90 -51.73 12.93
N MET A 840 -14.87 -52.61 12.68
CA MET A 840 -15.29 -53.03 11.33
C MET A 840 -16.25 -52.00 10.73
N GLU A 841 -17.13 -51.44 11.56
CA GLU A 841 -18.15 -50.49 11.13
C GLU A 841 -18.56 -49.57 12.28
N ARG A 842 -18.85 -48.30 11.99
CA ARG A 842 -19.36 -47.33 12.97
C ARG A 842 -20.50 -46.51 12.39
N MET A 843 -21.66 -46.57 13.03
CA MET A 843 -22.87 -45.83 12.67
C MET A 843 -23.39 -45.07 13.88
N GLY A 844 -22.97 -43.80 14.00
CA GLY A 844 -23.30 -42.93 15.13
C GLY A 844 -22.67 -43.45 16.44
N GLN A 845 -23.50 -43.71 17.44
CA GLN A 845 -23.06 -44.33 18.69
C GLN A 845 -22.91 -45.85 18.59
N ARG A 846 -23.42 -46.51 17.54
CA ARG A 846 -23.24 -47.96 17.34
C ARG A 846 -21.90 -48.24 16.68
N ILE A 847 -21.12 -49.13 17.26
CA ILE A 847 -19.77 -49.51 16.85
C ILE A 847 -19.73 -51.04 16.79
N THR A 848 -19.43 -51.58 15.61
CA THR A 848 -19.23 -53.01 15.40
C THR A 848 -17.73 -53.30 15.39
N LEU A 849 -17.25 -54.07 16.35
CA LEU A 849 -15.88 -54.56 16.42
C LEU A 849 -15.81 -55.98 15.85
N GLY A 850 -14.71 -56.33 15.20
CA GLY A 850 -14.41 -57.67 14.71
C GLY A 850 -13.06 -58.15 15.25
N CYS A 851 -13.03 -59.36 15.78
CA CYS A 851 -11.84 -60.05 16.21
C CYS A 851 -11.57 -61.19 15.22
N ASP A 852 -10.55 -61.06 14.39
CA ASP A 852 -10.15 -62.14 13.49
C ASP A 852 -9.56 -63.30 14.30
N VAL A 853 -10.18 -64.48 14.20
CA VAL A 853 -9.78 -65.71 14.87
C VAL A 853 -9.52 -66.84 13.87
N ALA A 854 -9.40 -66.52 12.58
CA ALA A 854 -8.49 -67.27 11.72
C ALA A 854 -7.08 -67.28 12.35
N ASP A 855 -6.24 -68.24 11.93
CA ASP A 855 -4.87 -68.44 12.41
C ASP A 855 -4.68 -68.69 13.93
N LEU A 856 -5.69 -68.51 14.79
CA LEU A 856 -5.67 -68.98 16.17
C LEU A 856 -5.89 -70.51 16.22
N PRO A 857 -5.06 -71.28 16.95
CA PRO A 857 -5.27 -72.71 17.16
C PRO A 857 -6.58 -73.03 17.86
N SER A 858 -7.13 -74.23 17.61
CA SER A 858 -8.29 -74.75 18.33
C SER A 858 -8.04 -74.75 19.85
N GLY A 859 -8.91 -74.08 20.60
CA GLY A 859 -8.70 -73.82 22.02
C GLY A 859 -9.64 -72.76 22.60
N SER A 860 -9.57 -72.58 23.91
CA SER A 860 -10.34 -71.58 24.65
C SER A 860 -9.52 -70.30 24.86
N TYR A 861 -10.13 -69.16 24.59
CA TYR A 861 -9.56 -67.82 24.74
C TYR A 861 -10.53 -66.91 25.50
N MET A 862 -10.07 -65.75 25.95
CA MET A 862 -10.85 -64.78 26.72
C MET A 862 -10.91 -63.47 25.96
N LEU A 863 -12.08 -63.15 25.40
CA LEU A 863 -12.37 -61.84 24.84
C LEU A 863 -12.61 -60.83 25.97
N VAL A 864 -11.78 -59.80 26.04
CA VAL A 864 -11.85 -58.69 26.99
C VAL A 864 -12.29 -57.44 26.24
N VAL A 865 -13.28 -56.73 26.77
CA VAL A 865 -13.78 -55.45 26.25
C VAL A 865 -13.73 -54.41 27.36
N ARG A 866 -13.01 -53.31 27.14
CA ARG A 866 -12.78 -52.23 28.11
C ARG A 866 -13.36 -50.92 27.59
N ASN A 867 -14.25 -50.30 28.37
CA ASN A 867 -14.79 -48.97 28.06
C ASN A 867 -14.63 -48.04 29.27
N GLY A 868 -13.66 -47.11 29.19
CA GLY A 868 -13.23 -46.33 30.34
C GLY A 868 -12.72 -47.22 31.49
N SER A 869 -13.28 -47.05 32.67
CA SER A 869 -12.98 -47.87 33.87
C SER A 869 -13.71 -49.23 33.89
N SER A 870 -14.64 -49.49 32.96
CA SER A 870 -15.44 -50.73 32.93
C SER A 870 -14.78 -51.81 32.09
N VAL A 871 -14.77 -53.05 32.56
CA VAL A 871 -14.20 -54.21 31.86
C VAL A 871 -15.20 -55.37 31.85
N VAL A 872 -15.46 -55.93 30.67
CA VAL A 872 -16.25 -57.15 30.46
C VAL A 872 -15.34 -58.23 29.87
N ILE A 873 -15.45 -59.46 30.36
CA ILE A 873 -14.63 -60.59 29.89
C ILE A 873 -15.55 -61.78 29.57
N MET A 874 -15.36 -62.39 28.40
CA MET A 874 -16.19 -63.49 27.89
C MET A 874 -15.29 -64.59 27.29
N PRO A 875 -15.51 -65.87 27.62
CA PRO A 875 -14.80 -66.96 26.96
C PRO A 875 -15.28 -67.13 25.52
N ILE A 876 -14.34 -67.37 24.60
CA ILE A 876 -14.61 -67.80 23.23
C ILE A 876 -13.86 -69.11 22.97
N ILE A 877 -14.44 -70.00 22.17
CA ILE A 877 -13.82 -71.27 21.78
C ILE A 877 -13.61 -71.23 20.27
N VAL A 878 -12.36 -71.36 19.84
CA VAL A 878 -12.01 -71.63 18.44
C VAL A 878 -11.99 -73.15 18.28
N ALA A 879 -12.76 -73.67 17.32
CA ALA A 879 -12.84 -75.10 17.04
C ALA A 879 -12.69 -75.32 15.52
N ARG A 880 -11.47 -75.72 15.14
CA ARG A 880 -11.08 -76.22 13.81
C ARG A 880 -10.74 -77.71 13.90
#